data_AF-A0AAD7HPH4-F1
#
_entry.id   AF-A0AAD7HPH4-F1
#
_cell.length_a   1.000
_cell.length_b   1.000
_cell.length_c   1.000
_cell.angle_alpha   90.00
_cell.angle_beta   90.00
_cell.angle_gamma   90.00
#
_symmetry.space_group_name_H-M   'P 1'
#
loop_
_entity.id
_entity.type
_entity.pdbx_description
1 polymer ?
#
loop_
_entity_poly.entity_id
_entity_poly.type
_entity_poly.pdbx_seq_one_letter_code
_entity_poly.pdbx_strand_id
1 'polypeptide(L)'
;MRPIRSWAASLLDRWISRPEAQVLPLYEKAGLGLDVLPETSQSSNESHSVPEILYHTGEIAQDFQELKDALIASTDHDRIFSALDKIETWEAEPLSAQSFQKTLFGLTMAHRHPAKEVTDRLYGSRKFSIPTHIQRQVTGFSYYTPAEETTFQLTFRDKNSLPNTYRSMRLPREEPDERIWADVTVETTSTSPIDVLFGQFIAMSNSRHQHPLAPLSGFSFASASSFVGKTNEEVAKIRNSTWKVRPGRFVQGQVKDLLVTESKVVYYSRSNFSRDSVSDLTLKPPQQRTLPPSCVAPQHWIRPAMPPGGEAVWECLPSLAFVGNGHDLYPGATSPPAITSHIYVPRAFDRERLGIYPHAAYQREVTKDATPVKLEPPITAAQAAALLGRAIQFEVPVVPLPPLPPNARPKKRRREPPPPIYWGVVWGVDAAALELRIFTGGQYQEASATLKVGQPCAVPSNPIDMTRPFTPKWVGLLSLVDGAPEETVPAPAPEAGPTVDRLLSILAVAARSPQFEVGIDGDCVVIAGEISLHGIDSPSVEKIDGCKSGIWQGAREPAGTDQFSMWVRWVRDGTIDLTQPVERFVVTPEGDGDAAALQWTPLTTVTADGGKMALLARGLTSPESIFALTGNDDGDVAGFVECIVLYGAEEDSFHIPGGVSSYTGGDGSFDVLTASDSDGKVVGIKITVSQ
;
A
#
# COMPACT_ATOMS: atom_id res chain seq x y z
N MET A 1 10.41 44.82 -26.19
CA MET A 1 9.07 44.51 -26.77
C MET A 1 8.96 43.18 -27.52
N ARG A 2 9.95 42.73 -28.32
CA ARG A 2 9.98 41.33 -28.83
C ARG A 2 9.80 40.24 -27.75
N PRO A 3 10.31 40.39 -26.51
CA PRO A 3 10.11 39.39 -25.44
C PRO A 3 8.66 39.25 -24.99
N ILE A 4 7.92 40.36 -24.87
CA ILE A 4 6.49 40.36 -24.46
C ILE A 4 5.64 39.70 -25.55
N ARG A 5 5.93 39.97 -26.83
CA ARG A 5 5.24 39.34 -27.96
C ARG A 5 5.53 37.85 -28.06
N SER A 6 6.77 37.42 -27.81
CA SER A 6 7.15 36.00 -27.78
C SER A 6 6.55 35.27 -26.58
N TRP A 7 6.43 35.94 -25.44
CA TRP A 7 5.79 35.41 -24.24
C TRP A 7 4.27 35.27 -24.45
N ALA A 8 3.60 36.28 -24.97
CA ALA A 8 2.17 36.25 -25.30
C ALA A 8 1.84 35.20 -26.38
N ALA A 9 2.68 35.08 -27.43
CA ALA A 9 2.55 34.03 -28.44
C ALA A 9 2.76 32.63 -27.84
N SER A 10 3.74 32.44 -26.96
CA SER A 10 3.95 31.18 -26.22
C SER A 10 2.76 30.84 -25.31
N LEU A 11 2.09 31.84 -24.73
CA LEU A 11 0.93 31.66 -23.87
C LEU A 11 -0.31 31.23 -24.69
N LEU A 12 -0.51 31.87 -25.84
CA LEU A 12 -1.53 31.52 -26.83
C LEU A 12 -1.30 30.12 -27.43
N ASP A 13 -0.07 29.78 -27.82
CA ASP A 13 0.27 28.46 -28.37
C ASP A 13 0.07 27.35 -27.33
N ARG A 14 0.36 27.61 -26.05
CA ARG A 14 0.06 26.67 -24.95
C ARG A 14 -1.43 26.48 -24.71
N TRP A 15 -2.24 27.50 -24.92
CA TRP A 15 -3.69 27.42 -24.78
C TRP A 15 -4.34 26.72 -25.98
N ILE A 16 -3.91 27.03 -27.21
CA ILE A 16 -4.40 26.41 -28.45
C ILE A 16 -4.01 24.93 -28.55
N SER A 17 -2.86 24.54 -27.96
CA SER A 17 -2.40 23.15 -27.93
C SER A 17 -3.07 22.28 -26.86
N ARG A 18 -3.94 22.84 -26.02
CA ARG A 18 -4.75 22.06 -25.08
C ARG A 18 -5.82 21.26 -25.84
N PRO A 19 -5.98 19.95 -25.59
CA PRO A 19 -6.99 19.11 -26.26
C PRO A 19 -8.40 19.70 -26.21
N GLU A 20 -8.73 20.42 -25.14
CA GLU A 20 -10.02 21.03 -24.84
C GLU A 20 -10.32 22.25 -25.74
N ALA A 21 -9.29 23.00 -26.15
CA ALA A 21 -9.42 24.12 -27.09
C ALA A 21 -9.60 23.66 -28.56
N GLN A 22 -9.30 22.38 -28.85
CA GLN A 22 -9.47 21.78 -30.17
C GLN A 22 -10.88 21.22 -30.41
N VAL A 23 -11.74 21.20 -29.39
CA VAL A 23 -13.12 20.69 -29.46
C VAL A 23 -14.10 21.75 -30.00
N LEU A 24 -13.84 23.03 -29.75
CA LEU A 24 -14.71 24.15 -30.17
C LEU A 24 -14.92 24.25 -31.70
N PRO A 25 -13.89 24.15 -32.55
CA PRO A 25 -14.08 24.18 -34.00
C PRO A 25 -14.83 22.96 -34.56
N LEU A 26 -14.90 21.85 -33.81
CA LEU A 26 -15.59 20.63 -34.22
C LEU A 26 -17.12 20.74 -34.01
N TYR A 27 -17.58 21.52 -33.04
CA TYR A 27 -19.01 21.80 -32.81
C TYR A 27 -19.60 22.74 -33.86
N GLU A 28 -18.88 23.80 -34.23
CA GLU A 28 -19.30 24.70 -35.32
C GLU A 28 -19.32 23.99 -36.68
N LYS A 29 -18.34 23.11 -36.96
CA LYS A 29 -18.32 22.29 -38.18
C LYS A 29 -19.45 21.26 -38.25
N ALA A 30 -20.00 20.86 -37.10
CA ALA A 30 -21.10 19.90 -37.02
C ALA A 30 -22.49 20.55 -37.23
N GLY A 31 -22.58 21.88 -37.37
CA GLY A 31 -23.83 22.58 -37.66
C GLY A 31 -24.82 22.63 -36.49
N LEU A 32 -24.35 22.40 -35.26
CA LEU A 32 -25.16 22.50 -34.05
C LEU A 32 -25.25 23.98 -33.63
N GLY A 33 -26.21 24.70 -34.19
CA GLY A 33 -26.49 26.08 -33.81
C GLY A 33 -26.99 26.20 -32.38
N LEU A 34 -26.71 27.35 -31.74
CA LEU A 34 -27.06 27.71 -30.36
C LEU A 34 -28.58 27.78 -30.06
N ASP A 35 -29.44 27.59 -31.05
CA ASP A 35 -30.90 27.80 -30.94
C ASP A 35 -31.73 26.55 -30.63
N VAL A 36 -31.13 25.41 -30.27
CA VAL A 36 -31.89 24.17 -30.03
C VAL A 36 -31.47 23.46 -28.75
N LEU A 37 -31.92 23.95 -27.60
CA LEU A 37 -32.14 23.12 -26.40
C LEU A 37 -33.44 23.56 -25.69
N PRO A 38 -34.31 22.63 -25.23
CA PRO A 38 -35.65 22.95 -24.75
C PRO A 38 -35.64 23.43 -23.30
N GLU A 39 -36.52 24.40 -23.02
CA GLU A 39 -36.88 24.86 -21.68
C GLU A 39 -37.47 23.71 -20.83
N THR A 40 -36.73 23.19 -19.85
CA THR A 40 -37.35 22.47 -18.74
C THR A 40 -36.67 22.75 -17.40
N SER A 41 -37.54 23.12 -16.45
CA SER A 41 -37.43 23.15 -14.98
C SER A 41 -36.50 24.17 -14.30
N GLN A 42 -37.12 25.30 -13.97
CA GLN A 42 -36.78 26.16 -12.84
C GLN A 42 -37.19 25.49 -11.52
N SER A 43 -36.27 25.30 -10.56
CA SER A 43 -36.50 25.66 -9.15
C SER A 43 -35.25 25.50 -8.27
N SER A 44 -34.98 26.59 -7.55
CA SER A 44 -34.24 26.78 -6.29
C SER A 44 -32.71 26.65 -6.24
N ASN A 45 -32.11 27.85 -6.24
CA ASN A 45 -31.08 28.37 -5.33
C ASN A 45 -29.66 27.80 -5.37
N GLU A 46 -28.96 28.03 -6.48
CA GLU A 46 -27.74 28.86 -6.56
C GLU A 46 -27.45 29.06 -8.06
N SER A 47 -27.71 30.27 -8.57
CA SER A 47 -27.87 30.52 -10.01
C SER A 47 -26.64 31.16 -10.66
N HIS A 48 -25.99 30.42 -11.56
CA HIS A 48 -25.60 30.96 -12.87
C HIS A 48 -26.32 30.13 -13.93
N SER A 49 -27.08 30.80 -14.80
CA SER A 49 -27.86 30.10 -15.82
C SER A 49 -26.94 29.58 -16.92
N VAL A 50 -27.19 28.41 -17.50
CA VAL A 50 -26.43 27.85 -18.64
C VAL A 50 -26.20 28.87 -19.79
N PRO A 51 -27.14 29.78 -20.09
CA PRO A 51 -26.91 30.90 -21.02
C PRO A 51 -25.76 31.86 -20.59
N GLU A 52 -25.58 32.11 -19.31
CA GLU A 52 -24.55 33.00 -18.74
C GLU A 52 -23.14 32.39 -18.86
N ILE A 53 -23.07 31.06 -18.75
CA ILE A 53 -21.84 30.27 -18.93
C ILE A 53 -21.41 30.21 -20.39
N LEU A 54 -22.38 30.01 -21.31
CA LEU A 54 -22.15 30.04 -22.75
C LEU A 54 -21.79 31.45 -23.25
N TYR A 55 -22.37 32.47 -22.64
CA TYR A 55 -22.03 33.87 -22.90
C TYR A 55 -20.57 34.18 -22.52
N HIS A 56 -20.11 33.77 -21.33
CA HIS A 56 -18.71 33.98 -20.91
C HIS A 56 -17.69 33.18 -21.73
N THR A 57 -18.02 31.96 -22.17
CA THR A 57 -17.13 31.19 -23.05
C THR A 57 -17.03 31.82 -24.46
N GLY A 58 -18.11 32.41 -24.95
CA GLY A 58 -18.11 33.21 -26.19
C GLY A 58 -17.28 34.49 -26.09
N GLU A 59 -17.42 35.25 -25.00
CA GLU A 59 -16.61 36.46 -24.74
C GLU A 59 -15.12 36.14 -24.62
N ILE A 60 -14.77 35.05 -23.94
CA ILE A 60 -13.37 34.60 -23.81
C ILE A 60 -12.78 34.22 -25.17
N ALA A 61 -13.53 33.45 -25.99
CA ALA A 61 -13.06 33.08 -27.32
C ALA A 61 -12.92 34.29 -28.26
N GLN A 62 -13.84 35.25 -28.17
CA GLN A 62 -13.79 36.50 -28.93
C GLN A 62 -12.60 37.37 -28.49
N ASP A 63 -12.36 37.56 -27.19
CA ASP A 63 -11.24 38.36 -26.67
C ASP A 63 -9.88 37.70 -26.99
N PHE A 64 -9.78 36.35 -27.00
CA PHE A 64 -8.57 35.66 -27.45
C PHE A 64 -8.33 35.81 -28.96
N GLN A 65 -9.39 35.80 -29.77
CA GLN A 65 -9.32 36.04 -31.20
C GLN A 65 -8.96 37.51 -31.51
N GLU A 66 -9.51 38.47 -30.76
CA GLU A 66 -9.16 39.89 -30.83
C GLU A 66 -7.71 40.15 -30.39
N LEU A 67 -7.21 39.48 -29.33
CA LEU A 67 -5.81 39.55 -28.91
C LEU A 67 -4.88 38.98 -29.99
N LYS A 68 -5.26 37.86 -30.60
CA LYS A 68 -4.52 37.23 -31.69
C LYS A 68 -4.47 38.13 -32.92
N ASP A 69 -5.60 38.73 -33.31
CA ASP A 69 -5.68 39.64 -34.45
C ASP A 69 -4.94 40.96 -34.17
N ALA A 70 -4.95 41.48 -32.93
CA ALA A 70 -4.18 42.65 -32.52
C ALA A 70 -2.66 42.38 -32.50
N LEU A 71 -2.25 41.19 -32.07
CA LEU A 71 -0.85 40.73 -32.11
C LEU A 71 -0.35 40.55 -33.55
N ILE A 72 -1.23 40.10 -34.46
CA ILE A 72 -0.93 39.96 -35.90
C ILE A 72 -0.90 41.33 -36.60
N ALA A 73 -1.83 42.24 -36.29
CA ALA A 73 -1.93 43.56 -36.93
C ALA A 73 -0.87 44.58 -36.46
N SER A 74 -0.22 44.35 -35.31
CA SER A 74 1.03 45.00 -34.84
C SER A 74 1.06 46.55 -34.78
N THR A 75 -0.04 47.25 -34.46
CA THR A 75 0.05 48.71 -34.19
C THR A 75 -0.74 49.26 -33.01
N ASP A 76 -1.67 48.49 -32.42
CA ASP A 76 -2.54 49.01 -31.36
C ASP A 76 -2.16 48.42 -29.99
N HIS A 77 -1.21 49.08 -29.33
CA HIS A 77 -0.62 48.60 -28.07
C HIS A 77 -1.61 48.68 -26.90
N ASP A 78 -2.48 49.69 -26.87
CA ASP A 78 -3.47 49.86 -25.79
C ASP A 78 -4.51 48.75 -25.83
N ARG A 79 -4.88 48.27 -27.03
CA ARG A 79 -5.72 47.07 -27.19
C ARG A 79 -5.05 45.79 -26.70
N ILE A 80 -3.76 45.60 -26.98
CA ILE A 80 -3.02 44.41 -26.50
C ILE A 80 -2.95 44.41 -24.97
N PHE A 81 -2.63 45.55 -24.35
CA PHE A 81 -2.58 45.65 -22.89
C PHE A 81 -3.96 45.53 -22.25
N SER A 82 -5.01 46.10 -22.85
CA SER A 82 -6.38 45.95 -22.33
C SER A 82 -6.90 44.52 -22.42
N ALA A 83 -6.57 43.77 -23.48
CA ALA A 83 -6.93 42.35 -23.58
C ALA A 83 -6.11 41.47 -22.63
N LEU A 84 -4.83 41.79 -22.40
CA LEU A 84 -4.00 41.10 -21.40
C LEU A 84 -4.47 41.37 -19.96
N ASP A 85 -4.82 42.62 -19.61
CA ASP A 85 -5.40 42.97 -18.31
C ASP A 85 -6.72 42.22 -18.06
N LYS A 86 -7.57 42.10 -19.09
CA LYS A 86 -8.81 41.31 -19.01
C LYS A 86 -8.54 39.83 -18.72
N ILE A 87 -7.58 39.23 -19.43
CA ILE A 87 -7.17 37.84 -19.23
C ILE A 87 -6.57 37.64 -17.83
N GLU A 88 -5.75 38.58 -17.35
CA GLU A 88 -5.20 38.55 -15.98
C GLU A 88 -6.30 38.72 -14.92
N THR A 89 -7.33 39.55 -15.17
CA THR A 89 -8.49 39.65 -14.26
C THR A 89 -9.33 38.37 -14.22
N TRP A 90 -9.37 37.59 -15.31
CA TRP A 90 -10.01 36.28 -15.30
C TRP A 90 -9.22 35.22 -14.53
N GLU A 91 -7.88 35.30 -14.53
CA GLU A 91 -7.06 34.48 -13.63
C GLU A 91 -7.18 34.91 -12.16
N ALA A 92 -7.56 36.17 -11.89
CA ALA A 92 -7.65 36.73 -10.55
C ALA A 92 -9.02 36.57 -9.86
N GLU A 93 -10.11 36.30 -10.60
CA GLU A 93 -11.44 36.08 -10.02
C GLU A 93 -11.74 34.58 -9.80
N PRO A 94 -11.76 34.09 -8.54
CA PRO A 94 -11.88 32.66 -8.25
C PRO A 94 -13.25 32.06 -8.57
N LEU A 95 -14.29 32.87 -8.81
CA LEU A 95 -15.66 32.42 -9.07
C LEU A 95 -15.94 32.14 -10.56
N SER A 96 -15.30 32.85 -11.48
CA SER A 96 -15.43 32.60 -12.94
C SER A 96 -14.57 31.41 -13.37
N ALA A 97 -13.37 31.26 -12.81
CA ALA A 97 -12.52 30.07 -12.99
C ALA A 97 -13.19 28.80 -12.40
N GLN A 98 -13.87 28.90 -11.26
CA GLN A 98 -14.66 27.79 -10.70
C GLN A 98 -15.88 27.44 -11.56
N SER A 99 -16.56 28.43 -12.14
CA SER A 99 -17.73 28.20 -13.00
C SER A 99 -17.32 27.61 -14.35
N PHE A 100 -16.19 28.06 -14.90
CA PHE A 100 -15.57 27.49 -16.11
C PHE A 100 -15.06 26.07 -15.86
N GLN A 101 -14.43 25.81 -14.70
CA GLN A 101 -14.01 24.47 -14.27
C GLN A 101 -15.21 23.54 -14.04
N LYS A 102 -16.30 24.01 -13.40
CA LYS A 102 -17.54 23.23 -13.23
C LYS A 102 -18.23 22.90 -14.55
N THR A 103 -18.15 23.81 -15.53
CA THR A 103 -18.68 23.60 -16.89
C THR A 103 -17.87 22.57 -17.68
N LEU A 104 -16.53 22.61 -17.56
CA LEU A 104 -15.66 21.57 -18.12
C LEU A 104 -15.85 20.22 -17.43
N PHE A 105 -16.13 20.22 -16.12
CA PHE A 105 -16.40 19.02 -15.32
C PHE A 105 -17.75 18.37 -15.65
N GLY A 106 -18.76 19.17 -16.03
CA GLY A 106 -20.05 18.68 -16.50
C GLY A 106 -19.99 18.00 -17.87
N LEU A 107 -19.11 18.47 -18.77
CA LEU A 107 -18.95 17.92 -20.12
C LEU A 107 -18.04 16.68 -20.19
N THR A 108 -17.22 16.43 -19.15
CA THR A 108 -16.29 15.27 -19.09
C THR A 108 -16.88 14.01 -18.45
N MET A 109 -18.12 14.05 -17.97
CA MET A 109 -18.84 12.87 -17.44
C MET A 109 -19.54 12.01 -18.52
N ALA A 110 -19.19 12.21 -19.79
CA ALA A 110 -19.44 11.25 -20.86
C ALA A 110 -18.10 10.67 -21.37
N HIS A 111 -17.67 9.57 -20.74
CA HIS A 111 -16.57 8.63 -21.07
C HIS A 111 -15.20 8.71 -20.35
N ARG A 112 -14.91 7.58 -19.66
CA ARG A 112 -13.64 6.86 -19.38
C ARG A 112 -12.53 7.50 -18.51
N HIS A 113 -12.26 6.81 -17.38
CA HIS A 113 -11.01 6.52 -16.64
C HIS A 113 -9.66 7.10 -17.13
N PRO A 114 -8.64 7.21 -16.24
CA PRO A 114 -8.66 7.56 -14.81
C PRO A 114 -7.57 8.54 -14.35
N ALA A 115 -7.73 8.94 -13.09
CA ALA A 115 -6.72 9.34 -12.10
C ALA A 115 -6.24 10.80 -12.17
N LYS A 116 -6.81 11.67 -11.33
CA LYS A 116 -6.42 11.85 -9.91
C LYS A 116 -5.06 12.54 -9.79
N GLU A 117 -5.08 13.83 -10.18
CA GLU A 117 -4.98 14.94 -9.24
C GLU A 117 -4.42 14.63 -7.84
N VAL A 118 -3.56 15.54 -7.38
CA VAL A 118 -3.68 16.11 -6.04
C VAL A 118 -3.48 15.10 -4.91
N THR A 119 -2.21 14.94 -4.56
CA THR A 119 -1.79 15.13 -3.18
C THR A 119 -0.58 16.03 -3.31
N ASP A 120 -0.50 17.24 -2.81
CA ASP A 120 -1.36 18.06 -2.00
C ASP A 120 -0.84 19.46 -2.35
N ARG A 121 -1.68 20.48 -2.49
CA ARG A 121 -2.20 21.18 -1.32
C ARG A 121 -1.05 21.56 -0.36
N LEU A 122 -1.03 22.84 -0.01
CA LEU A 122 -0.72 23.27 1.36
C LEU A 122 0.76 23.28 1.74
N TYR A 123 1.41 24.42 1.52
CA TYR A 123 1.72 25.41 2.58
C TYR A 123 2.01 26.73 1.84
N GLY A 124 1.51 27.91 2.16
CA GLY A 124 0.70 28.39 3.27
C GLY A 124 0.76 29.94 3.24
N SER A 125 -0.36 30.55 3.58
CA SER A 125 -0.52 31.87 4.24
C SER A 125 0.17 33.14 3.70
N ARG A 126 -0.71 34.09 3.39
CA ARG A 126 -0.64 35.57 3.45
C ARG A 126 0.58 36.23 4.12
N LYS A 127 1.06 37.28 3.41
CA LYS A 127 1.62 38.59 3.84
C LYS A 127 2.76 38.57 4.87
N PHE A 128 3.96 39.07 4.50
CA PHE A 128 4.72 40.08 5.28
C PHE A 128 5.92 40.63 4.47
N SER A 129 6.36 41.83 4.86
CA SER A 129 7.29 42.79 4.25
C SER A 129 8.65 42.25 3.75
N ILE A 130 9.11 42.83 2.63
CA ILE A 130 10.40 42.56 1.96
C ILE A 130 11.60 43.12 2.78
N PRO A 131 12.58 42.31 3.21
CA PRO A 131 13.88 42.78 3.67
C PRO A 131 14.90 42.91 2.53
N THR A 132 15.78 43.89 2.65
CA THR A 132 16.66 44.51 1.64
C THR A 132 17.73 43.64 0.95
N HIS A 133 17.71 42.31 1.09
CA HIS A 133 18.72 41.40 0.54
C HIS A 133 18.32 40.70 -0.77
N ILE A 134 17.04 40.76 -1.17
CA ILE A 134 16.50 40.18 -2.43
C ILE A 134 16.78 41.05 -3.67
N GLN A 135 17.27 42.28 -3.49
CA GLN A 135 17.60 43.20 -4.58
C GLN A 135 18.83 42.77 -5.43
N ARG A 136 19.53 41.68 -5.07
CA ARG A 136 20.73 41.19 -5.78
C ARG A 136 20.52 39.98 -6.71
N GLN A 137 19.33 39.36 -6.75
CA GLN A 137 19.09 38.16 -7.58
C GLN A 137 18.39 38.40 -8.93
N VAL A 138 17.96 39.64 -9.23
CA VAL A 138 17.21 39.95 -10.48
C VAL A 138 18.13 40.24 -11.68
N THR A 139 19.45 40.27 -11.53
CA THR A 139 20.39 40.63 -12.62
C THR A 139 21.12 39.44 -13.26
N GLY A 140 20.54 38.24 -13.25
CA GLY A 140 21.22 37.01 -13.67
C GLY A 140 20.51 36.11 -14.69
N PHE A 141 19.69 36.64 -15.60
CA PHE A 141 19.18 35.83 -16.73
C PHE A 141 19.98 36.12 -18.01
N SER A 142 21.03 35.32 -18.20
CA SER A 142 21.75 35.24 -19.48
C SER A 142 20.95 34.38 -20.46
N TYR A 143 20.88 34.82 -21.72
CA TYR A 143 20.23 34.14 -22.83
C TYR A 143 20.86 32.75 -23.07
N TYR A 144 20.07 31.68 -22.99
CA TYR A 144 20.48 30.34 -23.43
C TYR A 144 20.31 30.24 -24.95
N THR A 145 21.42 30.26 -25.68
CA THR A 145 21.54 29.50 -26.93
C THR A 145 21.33 28.01 -26.62
N PRO A 146 20.70 27.21 -27.51
CA PRO A 146 20.59 25.77 -27.31
C PRO A 146 22.01 25.19 -27.32
N ALA A 147 22.59 25.01 -26.14
CA ALA A 147 23.82 24.26 -25.97
C ALA A 147 23.55 22.84 -26.47
N GLU A 148 24.48 22.28 -27.24
CA GLU A 148 24.44 20.88 -27.65
C GLU A 148 24.06 20.02 -26.43
N GLU A 149 23.01 19.21 -26.57
CA GLU A 149 22.57 18.30 -25.51
C GLU A 149 23.69 17.29 -25.26
N THR A 150 24.53 17.63 -24.29
CA THR A 150 25.64 16.78 -23.88
C THR A 150 25.08 15.67 -23.02
N THR A 151 25.21 14.42 -23.50
CA THR A 151 24.94 13.25 -22.69
C THR A 151 25.97 13.16 -21.56
N PHE A 152 25.53 12.73 -20.38
CA PHE A 152 26.41 12.47 -19.26
C PHE A 152 25.90 11.32 -18.42
N GLN A 153 26.80 10.79 -17.59
CA GLN A 153 26.49 9.74 -16.63
C GLN A 153 26.12 10.34 -15.28
N LEU A 154 24.96 9.93 -14.76
CA LEU A 154 24.49 10.25 -13.41
C LEU A 154 24.59 9.01 -12.53
N THR A 155 25.27 9.13 -11.40
CA THR A 155 25.52 8.01 -10.48
C THR A 155 24.61 8.07 -9.27
N PHE A 156 23.81 7.03 -9.07
CA PHE A 156 23.02 6.81 -7.87
C PHE A 156 23.84 6.01 -6.86
N ARG A 157 24.04 6.60 -5.68
CA ARG A 157 24.83 6.01 -4.59
C ARG A 157 23.95 5.78 -3.37
N ASP A 158 24.01 4.57 -2.84
CA ASP A 158 23.30 4.21 -1.62
C ASP A 158 23.83 5.07 -0.46
N LYS A 159 22.96 5.79 0.24
CA LYS A 159 23.32 6.63 1.38
C LYS A 159 24.00 5.81 2.49
N ASN A 160 23.71 4.52 2.58
CA ASN A 160 24.36 3.62 3.53
C ASN A 160 25.86 3.39 3.24
N SER A 161 26.35 3.74 2.04
CA SER A 161 27.77 3.66 1.70
C SER A 161 28.62 4.71 2.43
N LEU A 162 27.99 5.70 3.07
CA LEU A 162 28.70 6.78 3.74
C LEU A 162 29.20 6.34 5.11
N PRO A 163 30.48 6.59 5.45
CA PRO A 163 30.99 6.33 6.79
C PRO A 163 30.23 7.23 7.78
N ASN A 164 29.61 6.63 8.80
CA ASN A 164 28.85 7.28 9.90
C ASN A 164 27.36 7.61 9.65
N THR A 165 26.66 6.87 8.78
CA THR A 165 25.19 6.82 8.89
C THR A 165 24.77 6.28 10.26
N TYR A 166 23.81 6.95 10.89
CA TYR A 166 23.30 6.67 12.24
C TYR A 166 22.79 5.23 12.38
N ARG A 167 23.69 4.27 12.61
CA ARG A 167 23.39 2.86 12.87
C ARG A 167 22.64 2.61 14.19
N SER A 168 22.39 3.64 15.00
CA SER A 168 22.06 3.48 16.44
C SER A 168 20.79 4.18 16.95
N MET A 169 19.98 4.84 16.12
CA MET A 169 18.77 5.55 16.61
C MET A 169 17.48 5.16 15.89
N ARG A 170 16.92 4.02 16.35
CA ARG A 170 15.49 3.62 16.38
C ARG A 170 14.64 3.82 15.12
N LEU A 171 14.22 2.69 14.53
CA LEU A 171 12.80 2.27 14.40
C LEU A 171 12.74 0.72 14.56
N PRO A 172 11.85 0.14 15.38
CA PRO A 172 11.69 -1.31 15.53
C PRO A 172 10.81 -1.97 14.47
N ARG A 173 10.42 -1.27 13.38
CA ARG A 173 9.45 -1.79 12.39
C ARG A 173 10.02 -2.13 11.02
N GLU A 174 11.19 -1.63 10.65
CA GLU A 174 11.87 -1.97 9.40
C GLU A 174 13.36 -2.05 9.71
N GLU A 175 13.90 -3.26 9.88
CA GLU A 175 15.35 -3.40 9.98
C GLU A 175 15.96 -2.94 8.64
N PRO A 176 16.85 -1.93 8.63
CA PRO A 176 17.46 -1.47 7.41
C PRO A 176 18.25 -2.62 6.80
N ASP A 177 18.07 -2.89 5.50
CA ASP A 177 18.95 -3.80 4.77
C ASP A 177 20.39 -3.29 4.96
N GLU A 178 21.20 -4.02 5.74
CA GLU A 178 22.55 -3.59 6.13
C GLU A 178 23.52 -3.55 4.93
N ARG A 179 23.08 -4.05 3.77
CA ARG A 179 23.92 -4.15 2.56
C ARG A 179 23.95 -2.81 1.85
N ILE A 180 25.16 -2.41 1.49
CA ILE A 180 25.43 -1.27 0.64
C ILE A 180 25.32 -1.74 -0.81
N TRP A 181 24.38 -1.19 -1.57
CA TRP A 181 24.32 -1.47 -3.00
C TRP A 181 25.48 -0.78 -3.73
N ALA A 182 25.99 -1.45 -4.76
CA ALA A 182 26.96 -0.85 -5.66
C ALA A 182 26.34 0.34 -6.39
N ASP A 183 27.16 1.32 -6.72
CA ASP A 183 26.74 2.50 -7.48
C ASP A 183 26.04 2.09 -8.79
N VAL A 184 24.90 2.72 -9.07
CA VAL A 184 24.15 2.54 -10.32
C VAL A 184 24.28 3.79 -11.17
N THR A 185 24.95 3.66 -12.31
CA THR A 185 25.15 4.78 -13.24
C THR A 185 24.15 4.69 -14.39
N VAL A 186 23.45 5.80 -14.64
CA VAL A 186 22.47 5.94 -15.73
C VAL A 186 22.95 7.03 -16.68
N GLU A 187 22.93 6.77 -17.98
CA GLU A 187 23.24 7.76 -19.01
C GLU A 187 22.00 8.62 -19.30
N THR A 188 22.15 9.94 -19.29
CA THR A 188 21.04 10.89 -19.42
C THR A 188 21.48 12.23 -20.01
N THR A 189 20.52 13.11 -20.31
CA THR A 189 20.76 14.51 -20.71
C THR A 189 20.16 15.45 -19.69
N SER A 190 20.59 16.71 -19.66
CA SER A 190 20.07 17.72 -18.72
C SER A 190 18.59 18.03 -18.95
N THR A 191 18.10 17.83 -20.17
CA THR A 191 16.72 18.03 -20.61
C THR A 191 15.83 16.79 -20.45
N SER A 192 16.43 15.62 -20.16
CA SER A 192 15.69 14.37 -19.96
C SER A 192 14.65 14.52 -18.83
N PRO A 193 13.44 13.96 -18.97
CA PRO A 193 12.47 13.91 -17.88
C PRO A 193 13.00 13.12 -16.68
N ILE A 194 12.77 13.61 -15.46
CA ILE A 194 13.24 12.98 -14.21
C ILE A 194 12.62 11.60 -13.99
N ASP A 195 11.34 11.43 -14.34
CA ASP A 195 10.61 10.17 -14.21
C ASP A 195 11.22 9.05 -15.09
N VAL A 196 11.66 9.39 -16.30
CA VAL A 196 12.37 8.47 -17.19
C VAL A 196 13.70 8.02 -16.57
N LEU A 197 14.50 8.97 -16.05
CA LEU A 197 15.77 8.68 -15.36
C LEU A 197 15.54 7.74 -14.16
N PHE A 198 14.54 8.03 -13.33
CA PHE A 198 14.23 7.20 -12.17
C PHE A 198 13.67 5.83 -12.53
N GLY A 199 12.85 5.74 -13.59
CA GLY A 199 12.40 4.46 -14.14
C GLY A 199 13.57 3.58 -14.57
N GLN A 200 14.56 4.16 -15.26
CA GLN A 200 15.80 3.46 -15.64
C GLN A 200 16.60 3.02 -14.41
N PHE A 201 16.79 3.90 -13.42
CA PHE A 201 17.47 3.55 -12.18
C PHE A 201 16.77 2.39 -11.43
N ILE A 202 15.44 2.42 -11.31
CA ILE A 202 14.66 1.35 -10.65
C ILE A 202 14.82 0.04 -11.42
N ALA A 203 14.68 0.06 -12.75
CA ALA A 203 14.82 -1.14 -13.57
C ALA A 203 16.24 -1.75 -13.44
N MET A 204 17.28 -0.92 -13.51
CA MET A 204 18.67 -1.37 -13.35
C MET A 204 18.92 -1.90 -11.94
N SER A 205 18.45 -1.20 -10.91
CA SER A 205 18.61 -1.63 -9.52
C SER A 205 17.90 -2.97 -9.26
N ASN A 206 16.68 -3.13 -9.76
CA ASN A 206 15.94 -4.38 -9.63
C ASN A 206 16.64 -5.54 -10.31
N SER A 207 17.15 -5.33 -11.53
CA SER A 207 17.90 -6.38 -12.24
C SER A 207 19.17 -6.83 -11.52
N ARG A 208 19.78 -5.96 -10.70
CA ARG A 208 21.07 -6.19 -10.05
C ARG A 208 20.99 -6.62 -8.60
N HIS A 209 19.92 -6.27 -7.90
CA HIS A 209 19.90 -6.33 -6.43
C HIS A 209 18.60 -6.85 -5.83
N GLN A 210 17.57 -7.11 -6.64
CA GLN A 210 16.26 -7.53 -6.14
C GLN A 210 15.74 -8.75 -6.88
N HIS A 211 14.89 -9.49 -6.17
CA HIS A 211 14.12 -10.58 -6.69
C HIS A 211 13.01 -10.02 -7.59
N PRO A 212 12.78 -10.56 -8.80
CA PRO A 212 11.75 -10.06 -9.71
C PRO A 212 10.32 -10.06 -9.15
N LEU A 213 10.02 -10.94 -8.20
CA LEU A 213 8.73 -10.96 -7.49
C LEU A 213 8.66 -10.00 -6.30
N ALA A 214 9.78 -9.42 -5.89
CA ALA A 214 9.87 -8.42 -4.83
C ALA A 214 10.72 -7.22 -5.29
N PRO A 215 10.30 -6.52 -6.35
CA PRO A 215 11.04 -5.38 -6.86
C PRO A 215 11.04 -4.22 -5.87
N LEU A 216 12.02 -3.33 -6.01
CA LEU A 216 12.03 -2.02 -5.38
C LEU A 216 10.77 -1.24 -5.79
N SER A 217 9.89 -0.97 -4.83
CA SER A 217 8.64 -0.23 -5.02
C SER A 217 8.81 1.29 -4.92
N GLY A 218 9.99 1.75 -4.53
CA GLY A 218 10.32 3.16 -4.49
C GLY A 218 11.66 3.45 -3.84
N PHE A 219 12.05 4.71 -3.82
CA PHE A 219 13.21 5.16 -3.07
C PHE A 219 13.03 6.63 -2.68
N SER A 220 13.82 7.04 -1.69
CA SER A 220 13.94 8.42 -1.25
C SER A 220 15.28 8.94 -1.73
N PHE A 221 15.35 10.15 -2.30
CA PHE A 221 16.64 10.77 -2.60
C PHE A 221 16.72 12.18 -2.04
N ALA A 222 17.94 12.66 -1.83
CA ALA A 222 18.20 14.04 -1.43
C ALA A 222 19.02 14.74 -2.51
N SER A 223 18.68 16.00 -2.79
CA SER A 223 19.34 16.81 -3.82
C SER A 223 20.82 17.04 -3.48
N ALA A 224 21.67 17.07 -4.50
CA ALA A 224 23.11 17.30 -4.36
C ALA A 224 23.44 18.64 -3.66
N SER A 225 22.58 19.66 -3.82
CA SER A 225 22.71 20.95 -3.12
C SER A 225 22.60 20.83 -1.61
N SER A 226 21.87 19.83 -1.12
CA SER A 226 21.72 19.58 0.32
C SER A 226 23.03 19.11 0.96
N PHE A 227 24.04 18.73 0.16
CA PHE A 227 25.31 18.18 0.60
C PHE A 227 26.53 19.07 0.32
N VAL A 228 26.37 20.17 -0.44
CA VAL A 228 27.49 21.07 -0.74
C VAL A 228 28.02 21.71 0.53
N GLY A 229 29.33 21.63 0.73
CA GLY A 229 30.01 22.18 1.91
C GLY A 229 29.76 21.41 3.20
N LYS A 230 29.07 20.26 3.14
CA LYS A 230 28.80 19.41 4.30
C LYS A 230 29.76 18.23 4.33
N THR A 231 30.23 17.90 5.52
CA THR A 231 30.99 16.68 5.82
C THR A 231 30.12 15.43 5.64
N ASN A 232 30.73 14.27 5.42
CA ASN A 232 30.01 12.98 5.31
C ASN A 232 29.10 12.71 6.52
N GLU A 233 29.49 13.16 7.71
CA GLU A 233 28.69 13.05 8.94
C GLU A 233 27.44 13.94 8.91
N GLU A 234 27.55 15.14 8.36
CA GLU A 234 26.42 16.04 8.19
C GLU A 234 25.46 15.54 7.11
N VAL A 235 26.00 14.99 6.02
CA VAL A 235 25.22 14.31 4.96
C VAL A 235 24.41 13.14 5.55
N ALA A 236 25.03 12.33 6.41
CA ALA A 236 24.38 11.24 7.11
C ALA A 236 23.22 11.71 8.00
N LYS A 237 23.35 12.88 8.65
CA LYS A 237 22.37 13.46 9.59
C LYS A 237 21.17 14.15 8.95
N ILE A 238 21.20 14.44 7.64
CA ILE A 238 20.07 15.07 6.95
C ILE A 238 18.88 14.09 6.94
N ARG A 239 17.90 14.37 7.81
CA ARG A 239 16.58 13.75 7.84
C ARG A 239 15.63 14.50 6.91
N ASN A 240 14.89 13.75 6.11
CA ASN A 240 13.53 14.09 5.68
C ASN A 240 13.28 15.28 4.73
N SER A 241 14.29 15.88 4.07
CA SER A 241 14.04 16.63 2.82
C SER A 241 14.15 15.69 1.60
N THR A 242 13.60 14.50 1.74
CA THR A 242 13.73 13.41 0.77
C THR A 242 12.50 13.33 -0.11
N TRP A 243 12.71 13.50 -1.41
CA TRP A 243 11.70 13.26 -2.42
C TRP A 243 11.42 11.75 -2.46
N LYS A 244 10.16 11.35 -2.25
CA LYS A 244 9.73 9.95 -2.33
C LYS A 244 9.34 9.64 -3.77
N VAL A 245 10.10 8.77 -4.43
CA VAL A 245 9.83 8.30 -5.78
C VAL A 245 9.10 6.96 -5.68
N ARG A 246 7.94 6.86 -6.34
CA ARG A 246 7.22 5.60 -6.53
C ARG A 246 6.87 5.44 -8.01
N PRO A 247 6.96 4.23 -8.60
CA PRO A 247 6.43 3.98 -9.93
C PRO A 247 4.96 4.43 -10.02
N GLY A 248 4.62 5.18 -11.08
CA GLY A 248 3.27 5.71 -11.29
C GLY A 248 2.87 6.92 -10.44
N ARG A 249 3.72 7.39 -9.51
CA ARG A 249 3.54 8.68 -8.83
C ARG A 249 4.60 9.65 -9.35
N PHE A 250 4.19 10.54 -10.24
CA PHE A 250 5.11 11.33 -11.06
C PHE A 250 5.83 12.43 -10.27
N VAL A 251 7.15 12.51 -10.44
CA VAL A 251 7.98 13.67 -10.10
C VAL A 251 8.10 14.50 -11.38
N GLN A 252 7.42 15.65 -11.45
CA GLN A 252 7.54 16.56 -12.58
C GLN A 252 8.94 17.22 -12.59
N GLY A 253 9.53 17.42 -13.76
CA GLY A 253 10.80 18.14 -13.92
C GLY A 253 11.77 17.48 -14.92
N GLN A 254 12.92 18.13 -15.10
CA GLN A 254 14.02 17.70 -15.95
C GLN A 254 15.27 17.41 -15.11
N VAL A 255 16.18 16.56 -15.58
CA VAL A 255 17.40 16.19 -14.83
C VAL A 255 18.22 17.41 -14.39
N LYS A 256 18.22 18.52 -15.16
CA LYS A 256 18.87 19.77 -14.74
C LYS A 256 18.32 20.32 -13.40
N ASP A 257 17.07 20.05 -13.07
CA ASP A 257 16.43 20.49 -11.83
C ASP A 257 16.95 19.66 -10.63
N LEU A 258 17.48 18.45 -10.89
CA LEU A 258 18.19 17.62 -9.93
C LEU A 258 19.64 18.09 -9.73
N LEU A 259 20.26 18.57 -10.81
CA LEU A 259 21.65 19.04 -10.90
C LEU A 259 21.79 20.49 -10.44
N VAL A 260 21.33 20.78 -9.22
CA VAL A 260 21.50 22.11 -8.58
C VAL A 260 22.99 22.46 -8.39
N THR A 261 23.87 21.48 -8.57
CA THR A 261 25.33 21.59 -8.48
C THR A 261 25.96 20.82 -9.64
N GLU A 262 27.23 21.07 -9.98
CA GLU A 262 27.97 20.28 -10.98
C GLU A 262 28.16 18.80 -10.58
N SER A 263 27.67 18.40 -9.40
CA SER A 263 27.73 17.01 -8.93
C SER A 263 26.80 16.11 -9.73
N LYS A 264 27.38 15.12 -10.39
CA LYS A 264 26.66 14.05 -11.10
C LYS A 264 26.35 12.84 -10.19
N VAL A 265 26.28 13.06 -8.88
CA VAL A 265 26.00 12.00 -7.88
C VAL A 265 24.73 12.29 -7.12
N VAL A 266 23.82 11.30 -7.08
CA VAL A 266 22.54 11.33 -6.37
C VAL A 266 22.60 10.32 -5.23
N TYR A 267 22.44 10.80 -4.00
CA TYR A 267 22.36 9.90 -2.84
C TYR A 267 20.92 9.49 -2.59
N TYR A 268 20.69 8.19 -2.49
CA TYR A 268 19.35 7.63 -2.24
C TYR A 268 19.32 6.74 -1.01
N SER A 269 18.16 6.69 -0.36
CA SER A 269 17.76 5.70 0.64
C SER A 269 16.67 4.85 0.02
N ARG A 270 16.81 3.54 0.13
CA ARG A 270 15.79 2.60 -0.32
C ARG A 270 14.56 2.74 0.57
N SER A 271 13.38 2.70 -0.02
CA SER A 271 12.19 2.26 0.72
C SER A 271 12.08 0.78 0.43
N ASN A 272 12.66 -0.05 1.28
CA ASN A 272 12.53 -1.48 1.15
C ASN A 272 11.05 -1.85 1.33
N PHE A 273 10.65 -2.92 0.64
CA PHE A 273 9.43 -3.71 0.82
C PHE A 273 8.47 -3.19 1.90
N SER A 274 7.59 -2.22 1.58
CA SER A 274 6.47 -1.91 2.46
C SER A 274 5.47 -3.06 2.36
N ARG A 275 4.88 -3.48 3.48
CA ARG A 275 3.85 -4.54 3.52
C ARG A 275 2.71 -4.26 2.53
N ASP A 276 2.44 -2.98 2.28
CA ASP A 276 1.40 -2.49 1.36
C ASP A 276 1.81 -2.59 -0.13
N SER A 277 3.04 -3.01 -0.43
CA SER A 277 3.58 -3.19 -1.79
C SER A 277 3.88 -4.65 -2.15
N VAL A 278 3.48 -5.58 -1.28
CA VAL A 278 3.57 -7.03 -1.47
C VAL A 278 2.65 -7.41 -2.64
N SER A 279 3.24 -7.75 -3.79
CA SER A 279 2.45 -8.24 -4.93
C SER A 279 1.65 -9.47 -4.51
N ASP A 280 0.40 -9.60 -4.99
CA ASP A 280 -0.42 -10.83 -4.86
C ASP A 280 0.36 -12.11 -5.19
N LEU A 281 1.39 -12.02 -6.05
CA LEU A 281 2.25 -13.14 -6.40
C LEU A 281 3.10 -13.64 -5.23
N THR A 282 3.52 -12.76 -4.32
CA THR A 282 4.31 -13.13 -3.14
C THR A 282 3.46 -13.74 -2.03
N LEU A 283 2.14 -13.45 -2.04
CA LEU A 283 1.17 -14.08 -1.14
C LEU A 283 0.87 -15.54 -1.53
N LYS A 284 1.07 -15.92 -2.80
CA LYS A 284 0.91 -17.30 -3.24
C LYS A 284 2.04 -18.20 -2.70
N PRO A 285 1.78 -19.46 -2.38
CA PRO A 285 2.82 -20.41 -2.02
C PRO A 285 3.79 -20.63 -3.21
N PRO A 286 5.09 -20.93 -2.97
CA PRO A 286 6.11 -21.06 -4.02
C PRO A 286 5.69 -21.92 -5.23
N GLN A 287 4.97 -23.02 -4.99
CA GLN A 287 4.44 -23.94 -6.01
C GLN A 287 3.49 -23.27 -7.01
N GLN A 288 2.76 -22.24 -6.57
CA GLN A 288 1.72 -21.56 -7.36
C GLN A 288 2.23 -20.26 -7.98
N ARG A 289 3.47 -19.86 -7.68
CA ARG A 289 4.04 -18.62 -8.21
C ARG A 289 4.41 -18.79 -9.67
N THR A 290 3.90 -17.89 -10.51
CA THR A 290 4.35 -17.77 -11.90
C THR A 290 5.59 -16.89 -11.94
N LEU A 291 6.73 -17.47 -12.31
CA LEU A 291 8.00 -16.74 -12.39
C LEU A 291 8.07 -15.92 -13.69
N PRO A 292 8.46 -14.64 -13.64
CA PRO A 292 8.67 -13.86 -14.85
C PRO A 292 9.87 -14.40 -15.64
N PRO A 293 9.96 -14.18 -16.96
CA PRO A 293 11.04 -14.70 -17.80
C PRO A 293 12.45 -14.27 -17.37
N SER A 294 12.58 -13.15 -16.64
CA SER A 294 13.84 -12.68 -16.06
C SER A 294 14.27 -13.45 -14.81
N CYS A 295 13.39 -14.26 -14.22
CA CYS A 295 13.61 -14.97 -12.96
C CYS A 295 14.14 -16.39 -13.21
N VAL A 296 15.33 -16.48 -13.81
CA VAL A 296 15.97 -17.76 -14.17
C VAL A 296 17.23 -17.95 -13.34
N ALA A 297 17.37 -19.13 -12.74
CA ALA A 297 18.58 -19.48 -11.99
C ALA A 297 19.79 -19.53 -12.93
N PRO A 298 20.90 -18.85 -12.61
CA PRO A 298 22.15 -18.98 -13.34
C PRO A 298 22.64 -20.42 -13.46
N GLN A 299 23.30 -20.74 -14.58
CA GLN A 299 23.82 -22.08 -14.85
C GLN A 299 24.86 -22.57 -13.82
N HIS A 300 25.54 -21.64 -13.15
CA HIS A 300 26.53 -21.97 -12.12
C HIS A 300 25.90 -22.32 -10.76
N TRP A 301 24.60 -22.11 -10.57
CA TRP A 301 23.90 -22.56 -9.38
C TRP A 301 23.76 -24.07 -9.37
N ILE A 302 23.92 -24.67 -8.19
CA ILE A 302 24.00 -26.10 -8.01
C ILE A 302 22.59 -26.69 -8.09
N ARG A 303 22.39 -27.69 -8.95
CA ARG A 303 21.18 -28.51 -8.88
C ARG A 303 21.39 -29.61 -7.84
N PRO A 304 20.65 -29.61 -6.73
CA PRO A 304 20.88 -30.59 -5.69
C PRO A 304 20.33 -31.95 -6.12
N ALA A 305 20.92 -33.04 -5.60
CA ALA A 305 20.46 -34.39 -5.90
C ALA A 305 18.99 -34.59 -5.49
N MET A 306 18.28 -35.60 -5.98
CA MET A 306 16.95 -35.92 -5.44
C MET A 306 17.09 -36.51 -4.02
N PRO A 307 16.28 -36.09 -3.02
CA PRO A 307 16.27 -36.74 -1.71
C PRO A 307 15.71 -38.18 -1.77
N PRO A 308 16.00 -39.04 -0.78
CA PRO A 308 15.39 -40.37 -0.67
C PRO A 308 13.86 -40.32 -0.67
N GLY A 309 13.20 -41.29 -1.33
CA GLY A 309 11.75 -41.31 -1.54
C GLY A 309 11.30 -40.72 -2.88
N GLY A 310 12.19 -40.01 -3.59
CA GLY A 310 11.96 -39.54 -4.95
C GLY A 310 10.78 -38.55 -5.07
N GLU A 311 10.26 -38.43 -6.29
CA GLU A 311 9.16 -37.49 -6.59
C GLU A 311 7.84 -37.87 -5.91
N ALA A 312 7.67 -39.10 -5.41
CA ALA A 312 6.46 -39.48 -4.68
C ALA A 312 6.32 -38.73 -3.34
N VAL A 313 7.45 -38.43 -2.71
CA VAL A 313 7.52 -37.80 -1.38
C VAL A 313 7.87 -36.32 -1.49
N TRP A 314 8.67 -35.95 -2.50
CA TRP A 314 9.24 -34.61 -2.64
C TRP A 314 8.70 -33.89 -3.87
N GLU A 315 8.50 -32.59 -3.72
CA GLU A 315 8.24 -31.65 -4.80
C GLU A 315 9.51 -30.83 -5.05
N CYS A 316 9.90 -30.73 -6.32
CA CYS A 316 11.09 -30.00 -6.74
C CYS A 316 10.68 -28.65 -7.29
N LEU A 317 11.06 -27.57 -6.60
CA LEU A 317 10.69 -26.21 -6.96
C LEU A 317 11.92 -25.40 -7.37
N PRO A 318 11.82 -24.48 -8.34
CA PRO A 318 12.89 -23.52 -8.59
C PRO A 318 13.21 -22.73 -7.31
N SER A 319 14.48 -22.51 -6.99
CA SER A 319 14.85 -21.76 -5.78
C SER A 319 14.32 -20.31 -5.82
N LEU A 320 14.25 -19.72 -7.01
CA LEU A 320 13.63 -18.40 -7.26
C LEU A 320 12.10 -18.39 -7.15
N ALA A 321 11.47 -19.54 -6.92
CA ALA A 321 10.08 -19.57 -6.45
C ALA A 321 9.96 -19.08 -5.01
N PHE A 322 11.07 -19.03 -4.26
CA PHE A 322 11.15 -18.49 -2.91
C PHE A 322 11.73 -17.07 -2.99
N VAL A 323 10.94 -16.12 -2.51
CA VAL A 323 11.21 -14.69 -2.57
C VAL A 323 12.02 -14.24 -1.37
N GLY A 324 11.79 -14.85 -0.20
CA GLY A 324 12.39 -14.39 1.06
C GLY A 324 12.08 -12.92 1.32
N ASN A 325 13.08 -12.18 1.78
CA ASN A 325 13.01 -10.73 1.96
C ASN A 325 13.15 -9.94 0.62
N GLY A 326 13.10 -10.64 -0.52
CA GLY A 326 13.23 -10.07 -1.86
C GLY A 326 14.66 -9.75 -2.30
N HIS A 327 15.62 -9.76 -1.38
CA HIS A 327 16.91 -9.15 -1.65
C HIS A 327 18.10 -10.09 -1.46
N ASP A 328 17.92 -11.23 -0.78
CA ASP A 328 18.99 -12.19 -0.51
C ASP A 328 19.20 -13.20 -1.64
N LEU A 329 18.11 -13.73 -2.17
CA LEU A 329 18.13 -14.61 -3.33
C LEU A 329 17.45 -13.90 -4.50
N TYR A 330 18.18 -13.75 -5.59
CA TYR A 330 17.72 -13.17 -6.86
C TYR A 330 18.61 -13.70 -7.99
N PRO A 331 18.24 -13.57 -9.27
CA PRO A 331 19.01 -14.17 -10.37
C PRO A 331 20.49 -13.75 -10.42
N GLY A 332 20.82 -12.54 -9.94
CA GLY A 332 22.19 -12.03 -9.88
C GLY A 332 22.93 -12.35 -8.58
N ALA A 333 22.34 -13.11 -7.64
CA ALA A 333 22.98 -13.40 -6.36
C ALA A 333 24.23 -14.27 -6.55
N THR A 334 25.34 -13.80 -5.96
CA THR A 334 26.64 -14.49 -5.95
C THR A 334 27.09 -14.86 -4.54
N SER A 335 26.27 -14.56 -3.53
CA SER A 335 26.54 -14.86 -2.13
C SER A 335 25.32 -15.56 -1.53
N PRO A 336 25.51 -16.68 -0.82
CA PRO A 336 26.79 -17.31 -0.50
C PRO A 336 27.43 -18.00 -1.73
N PRO A 337 28.69 -18.48 -1.66
CA PRO A 337 29.40 -19.03 -2.83
C PRO A 337 28.71 -20.23 -3.50
N ALA A 338 27.96 -21.03 -2.73
CA ALA A 338 27.16 -22.13 -3.24
C ALA A 338 25.67 -21.81 -3.08
N ILE A 339 24.97 -21.61 -4.19
CA ILE A 339 23.52 -21.36 -4.25
C ILE A 339 22.84 -22.50 -4.99
N THR A 340 21.69 -22.93 -4.50
CA THR A 340 20.89 -23.98 -5.15
C THR A 340 20.01 -23.41 -6.25
N SER A 341 19.87 -24.11 -7.38
CA SER A 341 18.89 -23.80 -8.43
C SER A 341 17.49 -24.33 -8.14
N HIS A 342 17.39 -25.37 -7.32
CA HIS A 342 16.14 -26.03 -6.98
C HIS A 342 16.09 -26.36 -5.49
N ILE A 343 14.89 -26.41 -4.91
CA ILE A 343 14.65 -26.76 -3.53
C ILE A 343 13.65 -27.93 -3.51
N TYR A 344 13.97 -28.96 -2.73
CA TYR A 344 13.05 -30.07 -2.52
C TYR A 344 12.26 -29.84 -1.24
N VAL A 345 10.94 -29.70 -1.40
CA VAL A 345 9.99 -29.56 -0.30
C VAL A 345 9.13 -30.83 -0.20
N PRO A 346 8.70 -31.21 1.00
CA PRO A 346 7.75 -32.32 1.18
C PRO A 346 6.44 -32.09 0.42
N ARG A 347 5.93 -33.10 -0.31
CA ARG A 347 4.56 -33.05 -0.86
C ARG A 347 3.49 -33.11 0.22
N ALA A 348 3.76 -33.90 1.28
CA ALA A 348 2.85 -34.08 2.42
C ALA A 348 2.74 -32.85 3.33
N PHE A 349 3.61 -31.84 3.13
CA PHE A 349 3.35 -30.50 3.62
C PHE A 349 2.29 -29.87 2.70
N ASP A 350 1.08 -30.43 2.75
CA ASP A 350 -0.03 -30.03 1.89
C ASP A 350 -0.35 -28.54 2.07
N ARG A 351 -1.02 -28.00 1.05
CA ARG A 351 -1.29 -26.59 0.69
C ARG A 351 -1.66 -25.63 1.83
N GLU A 352 -2.19 -26.13 2.94
CA GLU A 352 -2.58 -25.37 4.15
C GLU A 352 -1.46 -25.22 5.20
N ARG A 353 -0.38 -26.00 5.11
CA ARG A 353 0.73 -25.98 6.08
C ARG A 353 1.95 -25.20 5.60
N LEU A 354 2.17 -25.15 4.28
CA LEU A 354 3.15 -24.25 3.65
C LEU A 354 2.52 -22.89 3.28
N GLY A 355 1.19 -22.79 3.24
CA GLY A 355 0.45 -21.57 2.94
C GLY A 355 -0.44 -21.12 4.09
N ILE A 356 -0.11 -19.95 4.65
CA ILE A 356 -1.08 -18.91 5.05
C ILE A 356 -2.12 -19.33 6.11
N TYR A 357 -1.75 -19.26 7.40
CA TYR A 357 -2.75 -19.00 8.45
C TYR A 357 -2.64 -17.52 8.88
N PRO A 358 -3.66 -16.67 8.67
CA PRO A 358 -3.55 -15.22 8.85
C PRO A 358 -3.54 -14.73 10.30
N HIS A 359 -3.71 -15.59 11.32
CA HIS A 359 -3.52 -15.18 12.72
C HIS A 359 -2.71 -16.20 13.56
N ALA A 360 -1.58 -15.74 14.12
CA ALA A 360 -0.71 -16.39 15.11
C ALA A 360 0.18 -17.56 14.66
N ALA A 361 1.26 -17.29 13.91
CA ALA A 361 2.48 -18.12 13.97
C ALA A 361 3.70 -17.40 13.37
N TYR A 362 4.36 -16.55 14.15
CA TYR A 362 5.81 -16.74 14.20
C TYR A 362 5.97 -18.08 14.93
N GLN A 363 6.77 -19.01 14.39
CA GLN A 363 7.11 -20.23 15.12
C GLN A 363 5.92 -21.21 15.28
N ARG A 364 5.43 -21.87 14.21
CA ARG A 364 4.77 -23.16 14.45
C ARG A 364 5.86 -24.14 14.86
N GLU A 365 6.06 -24.21 16.18
CA GLU A 365 6.84 -25.23 16.85
C GLU A 365 6.41 -26.58 16.27
N VAL A 366 7.31 -27.27 15.58
CA VAL A 366 6.98 -28.59 15.07
C VAL A 366 6.93 -29.51 16.28
N THR A 367 5.74 -29.97 16.65
CA THR A 367 5.52 -30.80 17.85
C THR A 367 6.18 -32.17 17.75
N LYS A 368 6.55 -32.61 16.53
CA LYS A 368 7.22 -33.89 16.27
C LYS A 368 8.54 -33.66 15.54
N ASP A 369 9.62 -34.12 16.17
CA ASP A 369 10.92 -34.29 15.56
C ASP A 369 10.82 -35.35 14.45
N ALA A 370 11.12 -34.95 13.22
CA ALA A 370 11.10 -35.79 12.03
C ALA A 370 12.50 -35.90 11.40
N THR A 371 13.54 -35.64 12.21
CA THR A 371 14.93 -35.63 11.78
C THR A 371 15.66 -36.85 12.34
N PRO A 372 16.00 -37.86 11.52
CA PRO A 372 16.62 -39.10 12.00
C PRO A 372 18.07 -38.89 12.43
N VAL A 373 18.74 -37.86 11.90
CA VAL A 373 20.14 -37.54 12.19
C VAL A 373 20.25 -36.07 12.56
N LYS A 374 20.59 -35.80 13.82
CA LYS A 374 20.85 -34.46 14.35
C LYS A 374 22.33 -34.14 14.26
N LEU A 375 22.66 -33.04 13.61
CA LEU A 375 24.02 -32.52 13.50
C LEU A 375 24.16 -31.35 14.47
N GLU A 376 24.97 -31.54 15.50
CA GLU A 376 25.30 -30.49 16.46
C GLU A 376 26.48 -29.66 15.93
N PRO A 377 26.40 -28.31 15.94
CA PRO A 377 27.55 -27.48 15.59
C PRO A 377 28.74 -27.71 16.53
N PRO A 378 29.99 -27.70 16.02
CA PRO A 378 30.35 -27.42 14.64
C PRO A 378 30.11 -28.62 13.70
N ILE A 379 29.47 -28.38 12.55
CA ILE A 379 29.34 -29.39 11.49
C ILE A 379 30.44 -29.21 10.44
N THR A 380 30.76 -30.28 9.71
CA THR A 380 31.77 -30.24 8.63
C THR A 380 31.23 -29.53 7.38
N ALA A 381 32.14 -29.00 6.54
CA ALA A 381 31.78 -28.40 5.26
C ALA A 381 31.00 -29.37 4.33
N ALA A 382 31.35 -30.66 4.36
CA ALA A 382 30.64 -31.69 3.61
C ALA A 382 29.22 -31.91 4.11
N GLN A 383 29.02 -31.91 5.44
CA GLN A 383 27.68 -31.96 6.04
C GLN A 383 26.86 -30.73 5.69
N ALA A 384 27.43 -29.52 5.79
CA ALA A 384 26.76 -28.28 5.38
C ALA A 384 26.34 -28.31 3.91
N ALA A 385 27.24 -28.73 3.01
CA ALA A 385 26.96 -28.85 1.58
C ALA A 385 25.85 -29.88 1.29
N ALA A 386 25.76 -30.97 2.06
CA ALA A 386 24.72 -31.98 1.90
C ALA A 386 23.30 -31.46 2.24
N LEU A 387 23.20 -30.37 3.00
CA LEU A 387 21.92 -29.73 3.32
C LEU A 387 21.42 -28.79 2.21
N LEU A 388 22.28 -28.40 1.24
CA LEU A 388 21.93 -27.44 0.19
C LEU A 388 20.73 -27.93 -0.66
N GLY A 389 19.71 -27.09 -0.79
CA GLY A 389 18.48 -27.37 -1.53
C GLY A 389 17.54 -28.38 -0.86
N ARG A 390 17.67 -28.56 0.46
CA ARG A 390 16.87 -29.51 1.25
C ARG A 390 16.04 -28.78 2.30
N ALA A 391 14.90 -29.37 2.64
CA ALA A 391 14.19 -29.07 3.87
C ALA A 391 14.94 -29.63 5.09
N ILE A 392 15.08 -28.81 6.12
CA ILE A 392 15.75 -29.13 7.38
C ILE A 392 14.84 -28.85 8.57
N GLN A 393 15.13 -29.48 9.70
CA GLN A 393 14.69 -28.99 11.01
C GLN A 393 15.88 -28.53 11.83
N PHE A 394 15.64 -27.59 12.73
CA PHE A 394 16.65 -27.11 13.66
C PHE A 394 16.03 -26.65 14.98
N GLU A 395 16.78 -26.79 16.07
CA GLU A 395 16.38 -26.32 17.40
C GLU A 395 17.11 -25.01 17.72
N VAL A 396 16.36 -23.99 18.13
CA VAL A 396 16.92 -22.71 18.55
C VAL A 396 17.22 -22.76 20.05
N PRO A 397 18.43 -22.37 20.50
CA PRO A 397 18.74 -22.33 21.92
C PRO A 397 17.83 -21.33 22.66
N VAL A 398 17.19 -21.79 23.74
CA VAL A 398 16.34 -20.94 24.59
C VAL A 398 17.24 -20.06 25.46
N VAL A 399 17.07 -18.73 25.35
CA VAL A 399 17.72 -17.79 26.28
C VAL A 399 17.11 -18.02 27.66
N PRO A 400 17.91 -18.36 28.70
CA PRO A 400 17.40 -18.46 30.05
C PRO A 400 16.74 -17.14 30.43
N LEU A 401 15.48 -17.20 30.89
CA LEU A 401 14.80 -16.02 31.39
C LEU A 401 15.66 -15.38 32.50
N PRO A 402 15.79 -14.04 32.55
CA PRO A 402 16.52 -13.39 33.61
C PRO A 402 15.96 -13.85 34.97
N PRO A 403 16.82 -14.03 35.99
CA PRO A 403 16.37 -14.48 37.30
C PRO A 403 15.26 -13.55 37.80
N LEU A 404 14.17 -14.14 38.29
CA LEU A 404 13.08 -13.39 38.87
C LEU A 404 13.62 -12.48 39.98
N PRO A 405 13.13 -11.23 40.11
CA PRO A 405 13.55 -10.36 41.19
C PRO A 405 13.29 -11.03 42.55
N PRO A 406 14.12 -10.76 43.58
CA PRO A 406 14.09 -11.48 44.86
C PRO A 406 12.74 -11.40 45.60
N ASN A 407 11.88 -10.44 45.24
CA ASN A 407 10.56 -10.23 45.83
C ASN A 407 9.41 -10.86 45.01
N ALA A 408 9.69 -11.56 43.90
CA ALA A 408 8.66 -12.24 43.13
C ALA A 408 8.14 -13.44 43.93
N ARG A 409 6.82 -13.47 44.21
CA ARG A 409 6.18 -14.64 44.84
C ARG A 409 6.49 -15.90 44.01
N PRO A 410 6.83 -17.03 44.65
CA PRO A 410 7.13 -18.27 43.94
C PRO A 410 5.86 -18.73 43.20
N LYS A 411 5.76 -18.40 41.91
CA LYS A 411 4.74 -18.99 41.04
C LYS A 411 5.06 -20.48 40.93
N LYS A 412 4.02 -21.31 41.07
CA LYS A 412 4.04 -22.77 40.89
C LYS A 412 4.98 -23.11 39.72
N ARG A 413 6.05 -23.87 39.97
CA ARG A 413 7.12 -24.22 39.00
C ARG A 413 6.46 -24.61 37.67
N ARG A 414 6.37 -23.64 36.75
CA ARG A 414 5.86 -23.88 35.40
C ARG A 414 6.95 -24.71 34.74
N ARG A 415 6.63 -25.93 34.30
CA ARG A 415 7.58 -26.71 33.50
C ARG A 415 8.05 -25.81 32.37
N GLU A 416 9.36 -25.66 32.23
CA GLU A 416 9.91 -24.94 31.08
C GLU A 416 9.41 -25.67 29.84
N PRO A 417 8.81 -24.94 28.87
CA PRO A 417 8.39 -25.56 27.63
C PRO A 417 9.63 -26.19 26.96
N PRO A 418 9.46 -27.31 26.23
CA PRO A 418 10.54 -27.85 25.42
C PRO A 418 11.07 -26.74 24.48
N PRO A 419 12.36 -26.78 24.14
CA PRO A 419 12.94 -25.81 23.21
C PRO A 419 12.26 -25.95 21.84
N PRO A 420 11.92 -24.82 21.19
CA PRO A 420 11.15 -24.87 19.96
C PRO A 420 11.96 -25.43 18.78
N ILE A 421 11.33 -26.34 18.03
CA ILE A 421 11.86 -26.91 16.80
C ILE A 421 11.22 -26.18 15.61
N TYR A 422 12.07 -25.76 14.68
CA TYR A 422 11.70 -25.06 13.47
C TYR A 422 11.99 -25.91 12.25
N TRP A 423 11.37 -25.55 11.15
CA TRP A 423 11.74 -26.03 9.83
C TRP A 423 12.21 -24.87 8.95
N GLY A 424 13.01 -25.19 7.94
CA GLY A 424 13.40 -24.24 6.91
C GLY A 424 13.93 -24.97 5.68
N VAL A 425 14.20 -24.23 4.62
CA VAL A 425 14.83 -24.77 3.41
C VAL A 425 16.16 -24.07 3.17
N VAL A 426 17.23 -24.85 2.96
CA VAL A 426 18.56 -24.29 2.72
C VAL A 426 18.70 -23.91 1.26
N TRP A 427 18.84 -22.62 0.97
CA TRP A 427 19.03 -22.12 -0.39
C TRP A 427 20.49 -21.81 -0.72
N GLY A 428 21.32 -21.57 0.29
CA GLY A 428 22.72 -21.24 0.09
C GLY A 428 23.64 -21.75 1.20
N VAL A 429 24.91 -21.98 0.87
CA VAL A 429 25.96 -22.45 1.79
C VAL A 429 27.26 -21.67 1.58
N ASP A 430 27.84 -21.17 2.67
CA ASP A 430 29.24 -20.77 2.72
C ASP A 430 30.02 -21.83 3.49
N ALA A 431 30.71 -22.71 2.76
CA ALA A 431 31.46 -23.82 3.34
C ALA A 431 32.70 -23.37 4.11
N ALA A 432 33.26 -22.19 3.79
CA ALA A 432 34.45 -21.66 4.46
C ALA A 432 34.07 -21.00 5.80
N ALA A 433 32.96 -20.24 5.80
CA ALA A 433 32.41 -19.64 7.01
C ALA A 433 31.55 -20.62 7.85
N LEU A 434 31.22 -21.79 7.28
CA LEU A 434 30.26 -22.75 7.83
C LEU A 434 28.93 -22.07 8.18
N GLU A 435 28.35 -21.43 7.16
CA GLU A 435 27.05 -20.75 7.24
C GLU A 435 26.04 -21.41 6.30
N LEU A 436 24.81 -21.58 6.78
CA LEU A 436 23.67 -21.96 5.96
C LEU A 436 22.75 -20.75 5.82
N ARG A 437 22.35 -20.45 4.58
CA ARG A 437 21.29 -19.48 4.29
C ARG A 437 20.01 -20.24 4.04
N ILE A 438 18.97 -19.88 4.79
CA ILE A 438 17.71 -20.60 4.80
C ILE A 438 16.53 -19.68 4.56
N PHE A 439 15.45 -20.22 4.00
CA PHE A 439 14.13 -19.62 4.13
C PHE A 439 13.38 -20.29 5.27
N THR A 440 12.77 -19.49 6.13
CA THR A 440 11.85 -19.94 7.17
C THR A 440 10.43 -19.49 6.82
N GLY A 441 9.45 -20.36 7.06
CA GLY A 441 8.04 -20.07 6.79
C GLY A 441 7.46 -19.14 7.84
N GLY A 442 6.83 -18.04 7.40
CA GLY A 442 6.10 -17.09 8.22
C GLY A 442 4.77 -16.70 7.57
N GLN A 443 3.92 -16.04 8.35
CA GLN A 443 2.51 -15.75 8.07
C GLN A 443 2.22 -15.02 6.75
N TYR A 444 3.13 -14.13 6.35
CA TYR A 444 2.99 -13.25 5.19
C TYR A 444 4.30 -13.03 4.43
N GLN A 445 5.41 -13.55 4.95
CA GLN A 445 6.74 -13.35 4.39
C GLN A 445 7.58 -14.60 4.65
N GLU A 446 8.15 -15.13 3.58
CA GLU A 446 9.32 -15.99 3.70
C GLU A 446 10.44 -15.13 4.29
N ALA A 447 10.91 -15.50 5.47
CA ALA A 447 12.06 -14.81 6.05
C ALA A 447 13.33 -15.51 5.63
N SER A 448 14.34 -14.74 5.24
CA SER A 448 15.69 -15.26 5.07
C SER A 448 16.40 -15.22 6.42
N ALA A 449 17.06 -16.33 6.78
CA ALA A 449 17.83 -16.46 8.01
C ALA A 449 19.20 -17.07 7.75
N THR A 450 20.14 -16.82 8.66
CA THR A 450 21.52 -17.36 8.58
C THR A 450 21.83 -18.23 9.78
N LEU A 451 22.09 -19.51 9.54
CA LEU A 451 22.54 -20.44 10.58
C LEU A 451 24.08 -20.50 10.60
N LYS A 452 24.68 -20.15 11.73
CA LYS A 452 26.12 -20.28 12.00
C LYS A 452 26.39 -21.69 12.52
N VAL A 453 26.82 -22.59 11.64
CA VAL A 453 27.01 -24.02 11.96
C VAL A 453 28.48 -24.41 12.19
N GLY A 454 29.41 -23.44 12.17
CA GLY A 454 30.84 -23.65 12.43
C GLY A 454 31.34 -23.22 13.81
N GLN A 455 30.74 -22.20 14.44
CA GLN A 455 31.12 -21.75 15.78
C GLN A 455 29.89 -21.18 16.50
N PRO A 456 29.80 -21.34 17.84
CA PRO A 456 28.74 -20.70 18.64
C PRO A 456 28.82 -19.18 18.50
N CYS A 457 27.71 -18.55 18.11
CA CYS A 457 27.53 -17.11 18.24
C CYS A 457 26.62 -16.78 19.44
N ALA A 458 26.63 -15.52 19.86
CA ALA A 458 25.75 -15.06 20.93
C ALA A 458 24.28 -15.35 20.57
N VAL A 459 23.53 -15.93 21.52
CA VAL A 459 22.10 -16.14 21.35
C VAL A 459 21.43 -14.76 21.26
N PRO A 460 20.56 -14.51 20.26
CA PRO A 460 19.87 -13.23 20.14
C PRO A 460 19.14 -12.91 21.46
N SER A 461 19.19 -11.66 21.91
CA SER A 461 18.49 -11.22 23.13
C SER A 461 16.97 -11.33 23.03
N ASN A 462 16.45 -11.46 21.81
CA ASN A 462 15.06 -11.77 21.53
C ASN A 462 14.98 -13.15 20.83
N PRO A 463 14.37 -14.18 21.43
CA PRO A 463 14.32 -15.55 20.90
C PRO A 463 13.57 -15.70 19.55
N ILE A 464 13.09 -14.59 18.97
CA ILE A 464 12.22 -14.57 17.78
C ILE A 464 12.89 -13.84 16.60
N ASP A 465 14.07 -13.22 16.79
CA ASP A 465 14.71 -12.46 15.71
C ASP A 465 15.60 -13.34 14.82
N MET A 466 14.96 -14.16 13.97
CA MET A 466 15.64 -15.05 13.00
C MET A 466 16.32 -14.30 11.85
N THR A 467 16.18 -12.96 11.75
CA THR A 467 16.86 -12.15 10.74
C THR A 467 18.37 -12.09 11.01
N ARG A 468 18.78 -12.22 12.28
CA ARG A 468 20.18 -12.19 12.69
C ARG A 468 20.82 -13.57 12.58
N PRO A 469 22.11 -13.65 12.25
CA PRO A 469 22.82 -14.92 12.27
C PRO A 469 22.82 -15.55 13.67
N PHE A 470 22.41 -16.82 13.79
CA PHE A 470 22.40 -17.55 15.06
C PHE A 470 22.95 -18.98 14.92
N THR A 471 23.44 -19.57 16.01
CA THR A 471 23.87 -20.97 16.07
C THR A 471 22.72 -21.83 16.58
N PRO A 472 22.19 -22.77 15.76
CA PRO A 472 21.20 -23.72 16.25
C PRO A 472 21.87 -24.70 17.21
N LYS A 473 21.09 -25.30 18.12
CA LYS A 473 21.60 -26.39 18.98
C LYS A 473 21.90 -27.65 18.15
N TRP A 474 21.02 -27.95 17.21
CA TRP A 474 21.24 -28.96 16.17
C TRP A 474 20.49 -28.57 14.91
N VAL A 475 20.94 -29.12 13.78
CA VAL A 475 20.28 -29.05 12.48
C VAL A 475 20.27 -30.45 11.86
N GLY A 476 19.24 -30.81 11.11
CA GLY A 476 19.27 -32.05 10.33
C GLY A 476 18.23 -32.10 9.23
N LEU A 477 18.40 -33.08 8.34
CA LEU A 477 17.52 -33.29 7.20
C LEU A 477 16.15 -33.79 7.67
N LEU A 478 15.11 -33.21 7.12
CA LEU A 478 13.75 -33.70 7.32
C LEU A 478 13.59 -35.07 6.64
N SER A 479 13.10 -36.09 7.37
CA SER A 479 12.78 -37.42 6.84
C SER A 479 11.28 -37.67 6.92
N LEU A 480 10.72 -38.19 5.83
CA LEU A 480 9.29 -38.50 5.69
C LEU A 480 9.04 -39.98 5.41
N VAL A 481 10.11 -40.78 5.35
CA VAL A 481 10.04 -42.22 5.14
C VAL A 481 10.23 -42.87 6.51
N ASP A 482 9.14 -43.27 7.17
CA ASP A 482 9.21 -43.99 8.45
C ASP A 482 9.32 -45.49 8.22
N GLY A 483 10.30 -46.11 8.89
CA GLY A 483 10.20 -47.50 9.31
C GLY A 483 9.68 -47.59 10.75
N ALA A 484 8.36 -47.68 10.93
CA ALA A 484 7.65 -48.23 12.11
C ALA A 484 6.12 -48.32 11.79
N PRO A 485 5.37 -49.25 12.40
CA PRO A 485 4.26 -49.97 11.77
C PRO A 485 2.91 -49.25 11.83
N GLU A 486 2.11 -49.51 10.80
CA GLU A 486 0.64 -49.56 10.78
C GLU A 486 -0.05 -48.60 11.75
N GLU A 487 -0.07 -47.32 11.40
CA GLU A 487 -1.18 -46.48 11.82
C GLU A 487 -2.40 -46.97 11.02
N THR A 488 -3.22 -47.80 11.68
CA THR A 488 -4.62 -47.98 11.28
C THR A 488 -5.17 -46.60 10.99
N VAL A 489 -5.45 -46.35 9.71
CA VAL A 489 -6.21 -45.18 9.27
C VAL A 489 -7.41 -45.09 10.19
N PRO A 490 -7.50 -44.08 11.08
CA PRO A 490 -8.75 -43.80 11.75
C PRO A 490 -9.76 -43.57 10.64
N ALA A 491 -10.90 -44.26 10.70
CA ALA A 491 -12.04 -43.93 9.86
C ALA A 491 -12.15 -42.40 9.79
N PRO A 492 -12.27 -41.80 8.59
CA PRO A 492 -12.16 -40.37 8.42
C PRO A 492 -13.03 -39.69 9.47
N ALA A 493 -12.38 -38.98 10.39
CA ALA A 493 -13.08 -37.98 11.16
C ALA A 493 -13.78 -37.08 10.13
N PRO A 494 -15.06 -36.74 10.35
CA PRO A 494 -15.81 -35.93 9.41
C PRO A 494 -14.96 -34.69 9.11
N GLU A 495 -14.72 -34.47 7.82
CA GLU A 495 -13.98 -33.33 7.31
C GLU A 495 -14.37 -32.08 8.12
N ALA A 496 -13.39 -31.50 8.82
CA ALA A 496 -13.56 -30.16 9.36
C ALA A 496 -13.79 -29.27 8.14
N GLY A 497 -15.03 -28.81 7.99
CA GLY A 497 -15.56 -28.23 6.77
C GLY A 497 -15.00 -26.84 6.40
N PRO A 498 -15.59 -26.23 5.36
CA PRO A 498 -15.09 -25.05 4.63
C PRO A 498 -15.35 -23.71 5.36
N THR A 499 -14.83 -23.53 6.57
CA THR A 499 -15.34 -22.49 7.49
C THR A 499 -14.54 -21.19 7.56
N VAL A 500 -13.20 -21.25 7.58
CA VAL A 500 -12.37 -20.03 7.52
C VAL A 500 -12.35 -19.44 6.11
N ASP A 501 -12.37 -20.29 5.09
CA ASP A 501 -12.46 -19.90 3.68
C ASP A 501 -13.76 -19.14 3.38
N ARG A 502 -14.85 -19.47 4.07
CA ARG A 502 -16.14 -18.81 3.90
C ARG A 502 -16.10 -17.36 4.38
N LEU A 503 -15.60 -17.10 5.59
CA LEU A 503 -15.50 -15.72 6.11
C LEU A 503 -14.61 -14.84 5.23
N LEU A 504 -13.44 -15.34 4.82
CA LEU A 504 -12.52 -14.60 3.94
C LEU A 504 -13.13 -14.32 2.56
N SER A 505 -13.84 -15.31 2.00
CA SER A 505 -14.55 -15.12 0.74
C SER A 505 -15.65 -14.06 0.90
N ILE A 506 -16.38 -14.07 2.03
CA ILE A 506 -17.43 -13.09 2.32
C ILE A 506 -16.82 -11.69 2.50
N LEU A 507 -15.70 -11.55 3.20
CA LEU A 507 -14.97 -10.29 3.35
C LEU A 507 -14.52 -9.74 1.99
N ALA A 508 -14.02 -10.59 1.10
CA ALA A 508 -13.64 -10.21 -0.27
C ALA A 508 -14.85 -9.82 -1.15
N VAL A 509 -16.06 -10.29 -0.85
CA VAL A 509 -17.28 -9.85 -1.54
C VAL A 509 -17.88 -8.60 -0.89
N ALA A 510 -17.86 -8.49 0.44
CA ALA A 510 -18.28 -7.30 1.18
C ALA A 510 -17.47 -6.07 0.75
N ALA A 511 -16.16 -6.21 0.55
CA ALA A 511 -15.30 -5.18 -0.03
C ALA A 511 -15.76 -4.64 -1.40
N ARG A 512 -16.60 -5.41 -2.13
CA ARG A 512 -17.15 -5.06 -3.45
C ARG A 512 -18.65 -4.78 -3.41
N SER A 513 -19.30 -4.96 -2.27
CA SER A 513 -20.75 -4.80 -2.10
C SER A 513 -20.99 -3.74 -1.03
N PRO A 514 -21.47 -2.55 -1.41
CA PRO A 514 -21.70 -1.50 -0.42
C PRO A 514 -22.92 -1.79 0.46
N GLN A 515 -23.65 -2.90 0.24
CA GLN A 515 -24.92 -3.19 0.87
C GLN A 515 -24.84 -4.27 1.95
N PHE A 516 -25.58 -4.09 3.04
CA PHE A 516 -25.69 -5.02 4.17
C PHE A 516 -27.10 -4.98 4.78
N GLU A 517 -27.44 -5.95 5.62
CA GLU A 517 -28.76 -6.03 6.27
C GLU A 517 -28.74 -5.43 7.69
N VAL A 518 -29.80 -4.70 8.04
CA VAL A 518 -30.14 -4.31 9.42
C VAL A 518 -31.51 -4.88 9.74
N GLY A 519 -31.73 -5.34 10.98
CA GLY A 519 -32.95 -6.06 11.36
C GLY A 519 -32.80 -7.58 11.37
N ILE A 520 -31.57 -8.10 11.27
CA ILE A 520 -31.27 -9.53 11.39
C ILE A 520 -31.80 -10.03 12.74
N ASP A 521 -32.58 -11.12 12.72
CA ASP A 521 -33.26 -11.67 13.89
C ASP A 521 -34.18 -10.67 14.64
N GLY A 522 -34.65 -9.64 13.93
CA GLY A 522 -35.44 -8.54 14.51
C GLY A 522 -34.60 -7.45 15.20
N ASP A 523 -33.27 -7.57 15.19
CA ASP A 523 -32.37 -6.61 15.81
C ASP A 523 -32.16 -5.38 14.92
N CYS A 524 -32.96 -4.34 15.17
CA CYS A 524 -32.98 -3.08 14.44
C CYS A 524 -32.01 -2.04 15.04
N VAL A 525 -30.82 -2.47 15.45
CA VAL A 525 -29.80 -1.62 16.08
C VAL A 525 -28.54 -1.58 15.22
N VAL A 526 -28.02 -0.37 15.01
CA VAL A 526 -26.67 -0.15 14.45
C VAL A 526 -25.79 0.41 15.57
N ILE A 527 -24.59 -0.14 15.72
CA ILE A 527 -23.60 0.34 16.68
C ILE A 527 -22.55 1.21 15.98
N ALA A 528 -22.14 2.29 16.65
CA ALA A 528 -21.24 3.30 16.12
C ALA A 528 -20.11 3.61 17.11
N GLY A 529 -18.86 3.58 16.66
CA GLY A 529 -17.71 3.95 17.49
C GLY A 529 -16.45 3.14 17.18
N GLU A 530 -15.51 3.14 18.13
CA GLU A 530 -14.30 2.32 18.06
C GLU A 530 -14.57 0.90 18.62
N ILE A 531 -15.37 0.16 17.86
CA ILE A 531 -15.95 -1.12 18.29
C ILE A 531 -14.87 -2.17 18.56
N SER A 532 -13.80 -2.23 17.74
CA SER A 532 -12.73 -3.22 17.89
C SER A 532 -11.94 -3.08 19.19
N LEU A 533 -11.78 -1.85 19.70
CA LEU A 533 -11.00 -1.59 20.92
C LEU A 533 -11.85 -1.74 22.18
N HIS A 534 -13.10 -1.29 22.11
CA HIS A 534 -13.95 -1.18 23.30
C HIS A 534 -14.96 -2.33 23.44
N GLY A 535 -15.31 -3.00 22.34
CA GLY A 535 -16.35 -4.03 22.29
C GLY A 535 -17.77 -3.45 22.14
N ILE A 536 -18.69 -4.27 21.63
CA ILE A 536 -20.06 -3.86 21.24
C ILE A 536 -20.95 -3.38 22.41
N ASP A 537 -20.60 -3.75 23.64
CA ASP A 537 -21.34 -3.40 24.86
C ASP A 537 -20.67 -2.30 25.69
N SER A 538 -19.60 -1.71 25.17
CA SER A 538 -18.92 -0.62 25.87
C SER A 538 -19.78 0.65 25.91
N PRO A 539 -19.76 1.41 27.02
CA PRO A 539 -20.36 2.74 27.07
C PRO A 539 -19.70 3.75 26.11
N SER A 540 -18.51 3.44 25.57
CA SER A 540 -17.83 4.25 24.56
C SER A 540 -18.31 3.97 23.13
N VAL A 541 -19.22 3.02 22.93
CA VAL A 541 -19.84 2.68 21.65
C VAL A 541 -21.32 3.06 21.71
N GLU A 542 -21.77 3.85 20.75
CA GLU A 542 -23.15 4.31 20.68
C GLU A 542 -24.04 3.21 20.07
N LYS A 543 -25.21 2.97 20.69
CA LYS A 543 -26.22 2.04 20.18
C LYS A 543 -27.39 2.84 19.61
N ILE A 544 -27.56 2.78 18.30
CA ILE A 544 -28.57 3.55 17.58
C ILE A 544 -29.78 2.66 17.34
N ASP A 545 -30.76 2.78 18.25
CA ASP A 545 -32.02 2.02 18.20
C ASP A 545 -32.99 2.56 17.14
N GLY A 546 -34.00 1.75 16.81
CA GLY A 546 -35.10 2.18 15.94
C GLY A 546 -34.73 2.31 14.46
N CYS A 547 -33.66 1.65 14.02
CA CYS A 547 -33.29 1.60 12.61
C CYS A 547 -34.35 0.86 11.79
N LYS A 548 -34.58 1.32 10.56
CA LYS A 548 -35.49 0.64 9.62
C LYS A 548 -34.88 -0.69 9.20
N SER A 549 -35.62 -1.78 9.37
CA SER A 549 -35.19 -3.10 8.90
C SER A 549 -35.09 -3.12 7.38
N GLY A 550 -34.10 -3.81 6.82
CA GLY A 550 -33.94 -3.97 5.39
C GLY A 550 -32.49 -3.89 4.95
N ILE A 551 -32.30 -3.56 3.68
CA ILE A 551 -31.00 -3.42 3.05
C ILE A 551 -30.51 -1.99 3.19
N TRP A 552 -29.32 -1.84 3.78
CA TRP A 552 -28.60 -0.60 3.96
C TRP A 552 -27.41 -0.54 3.04
N GLN A 553 -26.96 0.67 2.70
CA GLN A 553 -25.77 0.94 1.89
C GLN A 553 -24.82 1.83 2.68
N GLY A 554 -23.56 1.41 2.77
CA GLY A 554 -22.48 2.18 3.36
C GLY A 554 -21.63 2.91 2.32
N ALA A 555 -21.15 4.10 2.67
CA ALA A 555 -20.11 4.78 1.92
C ALA A 555 -19.19 5.61 2.82
N ARG A 556 -18.07 6.03 2.25
CA ARG A 556 -17.11 6.95 2.83
C ARG A 556 -16.95 8.13 1.89
N GLU A 557 -16.88 9.35 2.42
CA GLU A 557 -16.56 10.51 1.58
C GLU A 557 -15.15 10.34 0.97
N PRO A 558 -14.93 10.72 -0.30
CA PRO A 558 -13.68 10.46 -1.00
C PRO A 558 -12.46 11.04 -0.26
N ALA A 559 -11.37 10.28 -0.23
CA ALA A 559 -10.09 10.77 0.26
C ALA A 559 -9.66 12.04 -0.51
N GLY A 560 -9.59 13.19 0.19
CA GLY A 560 -9.26 14.51 -0.37
C GLY A 560 -10.08 15.67 0.22
N THR A 561 -11.24 15.38 0.83
CA THR A 561 -11.88 16.32 1.76
C THR A 561 -11.07 16.35 3.06
N ASP A 562 -10.81 17.53 3.63
CA ASP A 562 -10.01 17.68 4.87
C ASP A 562 -10.72 17.10 6.12
N GLN A 563 -11.87 16.45 5.95
CA GLN A 563 -12.72 15.99 7.04
C GLN A 563 -13.09 14.52 6.81
N PHE A 564 -12.81 13.70 7.82
CA PHE A 564 -13.26 12.33 7.87
C PHE A 564 -14.79 12.28 7.92
N SER A 565 -15.41 11.53 7.00
CA SER A 565 -16.81 11.15 7.13
C SER A 565 -17.13 9.79 6.51
N MET A 566 -17.99 9.04 7.20
CA MET A 566 -18.57 7.78 6.75
C MET A 566 -20.06 7.74 7.09
N TRP A 567 -20.85 7.04 6.29
CA TRP A 567 -22.29 6.94 6.50
C TRP A 567 -22.84 5.59 6.06
N VAL A 568 -23.99 5.24 6.63
CA VAL A 568 -24.85 4.14 6.18
C VAL A 568 -26.28 4.67 6.01
N ARG A 569 -27.00 4.18 5.00
CA ARG A 569 -28.40 4.56 4.76
C ARG A 569 -29.24 3.36 4.37
N TRP A 570 -30.51 3.36 4.76
CA TRP A 570 -31.49 2.39 4.29
C TRP A 570 -31.79 2.64 2.80
N VAL A 571 -31.89 1.58 2.01
CA VAL A 571 -32.13 1.65 0.55
C VAL A 571 -33.46 1.02 0.18
N ARG A 572 -33.74 -0.18 0.70
CA ARG A 572 -34.95 -0.94 0.35
C ARG A 572 -35.27 -2.00 1.39
N ASP A 573 -36.51 -2.46 1.38
CA ASP A 573 -36.91 -3.66 2.11
C ASP A 573 -36.19 -4.89 1.54
N GLY A 574 -35.90 -5.87 2.41
CA GLY A 574 -35.28 -7.13 2.02
C GLY A 574 -34.39 -7.72 3.10
N THR A 575 -33.90 -8.92 2.85
CA THR A 575 -32.96 -9.64 3.71
C THR A 575 -31.83 -10.20 2.85
N ILE A 576 -30.67 -10.41 3.45
CA ILE A 576 -29.52 -11.07 2.85
C ILE A 576 -29.45 -12.47 3.45
N ASP A 577 -29.58 -13.49 2.59
CA ASP A 577 -29.35 -14.86 3.02
C ASP A 577 -27.84 -15.06 3.30
N LEU A 578 -27.43 -15.00 4.57
CA LEU A 578 -26.05 -15.21 4.99
C LEU A 578 -25.56 -16.65 4.77
N THR A 579 -26.46 -17.59 4.47
CA THR A 579 -26.15 -19.01 4.20
C THR A 579 -25.92 -19.31 2.72
N GLN A 580 -26.26 -18.38 1.82
CA GLN A 580 -26.10 -18.58 0.37
C GLN A 580 -24.61 -18.70 -0.06
N PRO A 581 -24.33 -19.24 -1.25
CA PRO A 581 -22.97 -19.25 -1.81
C PRO A 581 -22.40 -17.84 -1.96
N VAL A 582 -21.10 -17.68 -1.70
CA VAL A 582 -20.48 -16.36 -1.53
C VAL A 582 -20.54 -15.50 -2.80
N GLU A 583 -20.52 -16.15 -3.96
CA GLU A 583 -20.61 -15.52 -5.27
C GLU A 583 -21.93 -14.75 -5.48
N ARG A 584 -22.95 -15.02 -4.66
CA ARG A 584 -24.27 -14.38 -4.74
C ARG A 584 -24.42 -13.14 -3.86
N PHE A 585 -23.42 -12.79 -3.03
CA PHE A 585 -23.46 -11.57 -2.22
C PHE A 585 -23.17 -10.28 -3.03
N VAL A 586 -22.82 -10.38 -4.32
CA VAL A 586 -22.59 -9.20 -5.17
C VAL A 586 -23.92 -8.57 -5.53
N VAL A 587 -24.29 -7.50 -4.82
CA VAL A 587 -25.46 -6.69 -5.18
C VAL A 587 -25.02 -5.56 -6.09
N THR A 588 -25.59 -5.52 -7.30
CA THR A 588 -25.35 -4.39 -8.21
C THR A 588 -26.03 -3.16 -7.61
N PRO A 589 -25.33 -2.03 -7.43
CA PRO A 589 -25.98 -0.80 -6.97
C PRO A 589 -27.05 -0.40 -8.02
N GLU A 590 -28.32 -0.58 -7.66
CA GLU A 590 -29.40 0.12 -8.35
C GLU A 590 -29.20 1.61 -8.10
N GLY A 591 -29.27 2.41 -9.17
CA GLY A 591 -28.65 3.73 -9.29
C GLY A 591 -28.87 4.69 -8.12
N ASP A 592 -28.00 5.69 -8.04
CA ASP A 592 -27.95 6.77 -7.04
C ASP A 592 -29.30 7.48 -6.84
N GLY A 593 -30.25 6.82 -6.17
CA GLY A 593 -31.46 7.42 -5.67
C GLY A 593 -31.04 8.51 -4.70
N ASP A 594 -31.34 9.75 -5.08
CA ASP A 594 -30.97 11.04 -4.47
C ASP A 594 -30.53 10.93 -3.01
N ALA A 595 -29.23 10.75 -2.78
CA ALA A 595 -28.60 10.86 -1.46
C ALA A 595 -28.65 12.30 -0.90
N ALA A 596 -29.09 13.27 -1.71
CA ALA A 596 -29.02 14.70 -1.42
C ALA A 596 -30.14 15.24 -0.50
N ALA A 597 -31.10 14.42 -0.05
CA ALA A 597 -32.31 14.91 0.63
C ALA A 597 -32.50 14.49 2.11
N LEU A 598 -31.54 13.78 2.72
CA LEU A 598 -31.69 13.40 4.14
C LEU A 598 -31.40 14.60 5.06
N GLN A 599 -32.35 14.89 5.96
CA GLN A 599 -32.16 15.88 7.02
C GLN A 599 -31.42 15.24 8.21
N TRP A 600 -30.14 15.55 8.33
CA TRP A 600 -29.28 15.05 9.40
C TRP A 600 -29.50 15.81 10.71
N THR A 601 -29.76 15.07 11.79
CA THR A 601 -29.89 15.60 13.15
C THR A 601 -28.78 15.03 14.05
N PRO A 602 -28.06 15.87 14.82
CA PRO A 602 -27.08 15.40 15.79
C PRO A 602 -27.71 14.48 16.83
N LEU A 603 -27.08 13.33 17.07
CA LEU A 603 -27.47 12.36 18.08
C LEU A 603 -26.54 12.43 19.30
N THR A 604 -25.24 12.21 19.07
CA THR A 604 -24.22 12.13 20.13
C THR A 604 -22.83 12.40 19.55
N THR A 605 -21.81 12.34 20.41
CA THR A 605 -20.40 12.36 20.03
C THR A 605 -19.71 11.12 20.57
N VAL A 606 -18.92 10.44 19.74
CA VAL A 606 -18.09 9.28 20.10
C VAL A 606 -16.61 9.63 19.99
N THR A 607 -15.76 8.98 20.77
CA THR A 607 -14.30 9.17 20.72
C THR A 607 -13.62 7.97 20.08
N ALA A 608 -12.54 8.20 19.34
CA ALA A 608 -11.59 7.15 18.93
C ALA A 608 -10.20 7.44 19.49
N ASP A 609 -9.59 6.42 20.09
CA ASP A 609 -8.25 6.42 20.68
C ASP A 609 -7.25 5.58 19.85
N GLY A 610 -7.72 4.63 19.06
CA GLY A 610 -6.91 3.81 18.14
C GLY A 610 -7.05 4.22 16.67
N GLY A 611 -7.79 5.30 16.40
CA GLY A 611 -7.97 5.89 15.08
C GLY A 611 -8.86 5.08 14.13
N LYS A 612 -9.73 4.20 14.64
CA LYS A 612 -10.65 3.38 13.83
C LYS A 612 -12.09 3.60 14.25
N MET A 613 -12.97 3.80 13.29
CA MET A 613 -14.41 3.92 13.51
C MET A 613 -15.16 2.88 12.68
N ALA A 614 -16.29 2.42 13.19
CA ALA A 614 -17.18 1.51 12.48
C ALA A 614 -18.66 1.86 12.72
N LEU A 615 -19.48 1.56 11.71
CA LEU A 615 -20.93 1.47 11.77
C LEU A 615 -21.28 0.01 11.45
N LEU A 616 -21.82 -0.73 12.42
CA LEU A 616 -22.07 -2.18 12.30
C LEU A 616 -23.50 -2.52 12.75
N ALA A 617 -24.21 -3.31 11.95
CA ALA A 617 -25.50 -3.87 12.34
C ALA A 617 -25.31 -4.87 13.50
N ARG A 618 -25.91 -4.60 14.66
CA ARG A 618 -25.72 -5.44 15.86
C ARG A 618 -26.21 -6.87 15.66
N GLY A 619 -27.29 -7.06 14.90
CA GLY A 619 -27.81 -8.39 14.59
C GLY A 619 -26.79 -9.33 13.93
N LEU A 620 -25.75 -8.81 13.28
CA LEU A 620 -24.67 -9.62 12.70
C LEU A 620 -23.83 -10.34 13.77
N THR A 621 -23.84 -9.84 15.02
CA THR A 621 -23.09 -10.42 16.13
C THR A 621 -23.90 -11.50 16.86
N SER A 622 -25.07 -11.91 16.36
CA SER A 622 -25.81 -13.05 16.92
C SER A 622 -25.00 -14.34 16.72
N PRO A 623 -25.05 -15.30 17.66
CA PRO A 623 -24.42 -16.61 17.47
C PRO A 623 -24.80 -17.27 16.15
N GLU A 624 -26.06 -17.13 15.73
CA GLU A 624 -26.59 -17.66 14.47
C GLU A 624 -25.94 -17.00 13.25
N SER A 625 -25.76 -15.67 13.27
CA SER A 625 -25.08 -14.95 12.19
C SER A 625 -23.58 -15.25 12.16
N ILE A 626 -22.92 -15.30 13.32
CA ILE A 626 -21.51 -15.68 13.43
C ILE A 626 -21.31 -17.10 12.90
N PHE A 627 -22.18 -18.04 13.27
CA PHE A 627 -22.15 -19.39 12.74
C PHE A 627 -22.42 -19.41 11.22
N ALA A 628 -23.40 -18.65 10.70
CA ALA A 628 -23.64 -18.60 9.26
C ALA A 628 -22.43 -18.07 8.45
N LEU A 629 -21.66 -17.15 9.05
CA LEU A 629 -20.51 -16.51 8.42
C LEU A 629 -19.20 -17.30 8.59
N THR A 630 -19.00 -17.91 9.75
CA THR A 630 -17.73 -18.55 10.14
C THR A 630 -17.83 -20.06 10.25
N GLY A 631 -19.05 -20.61 10.28
CA GLY A 631 -19.42 -21.99 10.68
C GLY A 631 -18.76 -22.47 11.97
N ASN A 632 -18.40 -21.53 12.84
CA ASN A 632 -17.93 -21.81 14.18
C ASN A 632 -18.99 -21.40 15.21
N ASP A 633 -19.31 -22.33 16.11
CA ASP A 633 -20.25 -22.14 17.23
C ASP A 633 -19.56 -21.56 18.49
N ASP A 634 -18.24 -21.31 18.45
CA ASP A 634 -17.45 -20.91 19.62
C ASP A 634 -17.89 -19.58 20.26
N GLY A 635 -18.79 -18.82 19.63
CA GLY A 635 -19.46 -17.67 20.25
C GLY A 635 -18.54 -16.50 20.63
N ASP A 636 -17.31 -16.45 20.10
CA ASP A 636 -16.36 -15.36 20.34
C ASP A 636 -16.75 -14.11 19.54
N VAL A 637 -17.78 -13.43 20.01
CA VAL A 637 -18.29 -12.18 19.43
C VAL A 637 -17.19 -11.11 19.37
N ALA A 638 -16.35 -11.01 20.40
CA ALA A 638 -15.30 -9.99 20.47
C ALA A 638 -14.23 -10.22 19.39
N GLY A 639 -13.72 -11.46 19.27
CA GLY A 639 -12.76 -11.82 18.24
C GLY A 639 -13.33 -11.70 16.82
N PHE A 640 -14.60 -12.07 16.62
CA PHE A 640 -15.29 -11.89 15.34
C PHE A 640 -15.40 -10.41 14.95
N VAL A 641 -15.88 -9.57 15.86
CA VAL A 641 -16.05 -8.13 15.63
C VAL A 641 -14.71 -7.44 15.39
N GLU A 642 -13.68 -7.77 16.18
CA GLU A 642 -12.33 -7.27 15.96
C GLU A 642 -11.83 -7.63 14.56
N CYS A 643 -11.98 -8.90 14.14
CA CYS A 643 -11.56 -9.36 12.82
C CYS A 643 -12.21 -8.59 11.67
N ILE A 644 -13.55 -8.45 11.67
CA ILE A 644 -14.25 -7.78 10.56
C ILE A 644 -13.98 -6.27 10.53
N VAL A 645 -13.91 -5.60 11.70
CA VAL A 645 -13.64 -4.15 11.79
C VAL A 645 -12.22 -3.84 11.35
N LEU A 646 -11.22 -4.63 11.79
CA LEU A 646 -9.84 -4.45 11.38
C LEU A 646 -9.67 -4.64 9.86
N TYR A 647 -10.33 -5.64 9.27
CA TYR A 647 -10.29 -5.88 7.83
C TYR A 647 -10.74 -4.66 7.01
N GLY A 648 -11.89 -4.06 7.36
CA GLY A 648 -12.40 -2.88 6.65
C GLY A 648 -11.49 -1.65 6.79
N ALA A 649 -10.92 -1.43 7.97
CA ALA A 649 -10.09 -0.27 8.25
C ALA A 649 -8.68 -0.35 7.64
N GLU A 650 -8.13 -1.54 7.43
CA GLU A 650 -6.73 -1.74 7.00
C GLU A 650 -6.59 -2.03 5.49
N GLU A 651 -7.58 -2.66 4.85
CA GLU A 651 -7.50 -3.13 3.45
C GLU A 651 -8.02 -2.13 2.41
N ASP A 652 -8.16 -0.84 2.75
CA ASP A 652 -8.79 0.22 1.92
C ASP A 652 -10.24 -0.08 1.46
N SER A 653 -10.80 -1.23 1.85
CA SER A 653 -12.11 -1.71 1.38
C SER A 653 -13.28 -1.03 2.06
N PHE A 654 -13.10 -0.53 3.29
CA PHE A 654 -14.05 0.13 4.20
C PHE A 654 -15.45 -0.47 4.38
N HIS A 655 -15.92 -1.33 3.49
CA HIS A 655 -17.11 -2.16 3.61
C HIS A 655 -16.76 -3.45 4.33
N ILE A 656 -17.57 -3.78 5.32
CA ILE A 656 -17.44 -5.00 6.13
C ILE A 656 -18.79 -5.72 6.15
N PRO A 657 -18.84 -7.03 6.44
CA PRO A 657 -20.10 -7.71 6.71
C PRO A 657 -20.90 -6.93 7.74
N GLY A 658 -22.17 -6.64 7.44
CA GLY A 658 -23.06 -5.89 8.32
C GLY A 658 -22.74 -4.39 8.48
N GLY A 659 -21.82 -3.79 7.71
CA GLY A 659 -21.51 -2.38 7.95
C GLY A 659 -20.35 -1.79 7.16
N VAL A 660 -19.76 -0.75 7.74
CA VAL A 660 -18.55 -0.08 7.25
C VAL A 660 -17.57 0.18 8.40
N SER A 661 -16.28 0.14 8.13
CA SER A 661 -15.22 0.56 9.04
C SER A 661 -14.13 1.33 8.32
N SER A 662 -13.55 2.34 8.96
CA SER A 662 -12.51 3.16 8.35
C SER A 662 -11.53 3.70 9.38
N TYR A 663 -10.29 3.92 8.93
CA TYR A 663 -9.33 4.75 9.65
C TYR A 663 -9.79 6.21 9.65
N THR A 664 -9.77 6.85 10.82
CA THR A 664 -10.20 8.25 11.03
C THR A 664 -9.11 9.26 10.68
N GLY A 665 -7.85 8.82 10.57
CA GLY A 665 -6.68 9.70 10.44
C GLY A 665 -5.98 10.00 11.77
N GLY A 666 -6.53 9.55 12.89
CA GLY A 666 -5.98 9.74 14.25
C GLY A 666 -7.06 9.82 15.33
N ASP A 667 -6.61 10.08 16.56
CA ASP A 667 -7.48 10.17 17.73
C ASP A 667 -8.35 11.43 17.67
N GLY A 668 -9.57 11.36 18.21
CA GLY A 668 -10.46 12.52 18.23
C GLY A 668 -11.90 12.24 18.62
N SER A 669 -12.71 13.29 18.60
CA SER A 669 -14.16 13.24 18.81
C SER A 669 -14.89 13.36 17.47
N PHE A 670 -15.93 12.56 17.30
CA PHE A 670 -16.70 12.46 16.07
C PHE A 670 -18.19 12.54 16.37
N ASP A 671 -18.88 13.41 15.66
CA ASP A 671 -20.33 13.56 15.78
C ASP A 671 -21.03 12.42 15.03
N VAL A 672 -21.98 11.80 15.74
CA VAL A 672 -22.91 10.84 15.19
C VAL A 672 -24.20 11.59 14.87
N LEU A 673 -24.57 11.60 13.59
CA LEU A 673 -25.79 12.20 13.08
C LEU A 673 -26.72 11.09 12.61
N THR A 674 -28.03 11.30 12.74
CA THR A 674 -29.06 10.40 12.23
C THR A 674 -30.01 11.12 11.30
N ALA A 675 -30.69 10.37 10.43
CA ALA A 675 -31.82 10.84 9.64
C ALA A 675 -32.96 9.85 9.81
N SER A 676 -34.19 10.34 10.00
CA SER A 676 -35.38 9.50 10.19
C SER A 676 -36.40 9.72 9.08
N ASP A 677 -37.18 8.68 8.77
CA ASP A 677 -38.33 8.78 7.86
C ASP A 677 -39.59 9.35 8.55
N SER A 678 -40.69 9.43 7.80
CA SER A 678 -41.98 9.94 8.31
C SER A 678 -42.57 9.09 9.44
N ASP A 679 -42.15 7.83 9.58
CA ASP A 679 -42.60 6.91 10.63
C ASP A 679 -41.70 6.96 11.87
N GLY A 680 -40.72 7.88 11.88
CA GLY A 680 -39.76 8.03 12.95
C GLY A 680 -38.74 6.89 13.01
N LYS A 681 -38.55 6.13 11.92
CA LYS A 681 -37.51 5.10 11.82
C LYS A 681 -36.22 5.70 11.33
N VAL A 682 -35.10 5.32 11.94
CA VAL A 682 -33.78 5.78 11.49
C VAL A 682 -33.47 5.12 10.15
N VAL A 683 -33.23 5.94 9.12
CA VAL A 683 -32.94 5.54 7.74
C VAL A 683 -31.55 6.01 7.28
N GLY A 684 -30.83 6.75 8.11
CA GLY A 684 -29.46 7.18 7.83
C GLY A 684 -28.67 7.41 9.11
N ILE A 685 -27.39 7.04 9.09
CA ILE A 685 -26.43 7.31 10.16
C ILE A 685 -25.15 7.82 9.53
N LYS A 686 -24.59 8.91 10.05
CA LYS A 686 -23.35 9.54 9.57
C LYS A 686 -22.42 9.79 10.75
N ILE A 687 -21.14 9.44 10.59
CA ILE A 687 -20.06 9.84 11.48
C ILE A 687 -19.23 10.91 10.77
N THR A 688 -18.93 12.01 11.45
CA THR A 688 -18.11 13.10 10.92
C THR A 688 -17.24 13.70 12.03
N VAL A 689 -16.16 14.39 11.67
CA VAL A 689 -15.34 15.14 12.64
C VAL A 689 -16.24 16.16 13.37
N SER A 690 -16.17 16.20 14.70
CA SER A 690 -16.90 17.21 15.50
C SER A 690 -16.40 18.62 15.16
N GLN A 691 -17.33 19.56 14.94
CA GLN A 691 -17.01 20.96 14.64
C GLN A 691 -16.62 21.79 15.85
#